data_AF-E9DGN6-F1
#
_entry.id   AF-E9DGN6-F1
#
_cell.length_a   1.000
_cell.length_b   1.000
_cell.length_c   1.000
_cell.angle_alpha   90.00
_cell.angle_beta   90.00
_cell.angle_gamma   90.00
#
_symmetry.space_group_name_H-M   'P 1'
#
loop_
_entity.id
_entity.type
_entity.pdbx_description
1 polymer ?
#
loop_
_entity_poly.entity_id
_entity_poly.type
_entity_poly.pdbx_seq_one_letter_code
_entity_poly.pdbx_strand_id
1 'polypeptide(L)'
;MDNDELRRQLGQLFIVGFRSLIATDEVKSLIQAPYYCGTIILFQRNIESAEQLIALTNDLQQTARDAGHTRPLFIAVDQENGLVTRIKPPIATQLPGAMALGATGYIDDAVRVSSATGEILDALGINMNYAPLCDVNSEPANPVIGVRSPGDDGTFVGRITSNIAKGLRKNNIVPCAKHFPGHGSTKVDSHYGVPVVRKPKEDLEACELLPFRRAVAEGIEAIMTSHVVMSAFDDAGLPSSVSKDVVNFLRRDLQHEGLIITDCLEMDAIRVQIGTEKGAVRALAAGVDCPMICHTYDVQVRALEEAFNACKIGTIPLRQISQSVSRVHALKDKFFDWGSVFRHRSVNTVTQLNLKHQELANDIYARSVTVIRDDQKALPLSRGGSLVYVYPCGKALRVGASGSGETVTCVPYTPPEFSQILKLFVPDLIECPFFDDATLDESTKSKISQADAVILASRNCRLNPSQRLIGTQLVNHSKKLVSIATCVPYDFLNSGIKTCLAMYEPTVEAFQAAANVIFGVNEGVGKLPVCTKRPPLPIDSFDPERDMKLAINLWHMLLPHYAVPADRLHHLLDRPNGKHFTIYVEDQLAGFIATYVNEDRPTAYISVLLVHPKFRSRGVGTALVEHARRQLRGAARSVTIGSSFPRFFLGVPLDIPEEAQNFFIHRGFVPTRGPSSRDYTADLRTYQPPEGVLQRAAAAGVTFTPWRINLYLECMANIRELWGDDEVWLGAYERLARQNRHEQVMVAMDRSGKQIGWTLMQELGLGMTNDLAFMPLLGQKTGQIGCLGIHPDARNKGVGLALVVSAAMDMKRRGLEKVFVDWTNHVNFYEKAGFEVWREYRSMTLKESV
;
A
#
# COMPACT_ATOMS: atom_id res chain seq x y z
N MET A 1 -12.97 14.78 -31.78
CA MET A 1 -11.71 14.01 -31.89
C MET A 1 -11.78 13.28 -33.22
N ASP A 2 -10.82 13.49 -34.11
CA ASP A 2 -10.76 12.72 -35.36
C ASP A 2 -10.29 11.29 -35.11
N ASN A 3 -10.31 10.45 -36.16
CA ASN A 3 -9.97 9.03 -36.04
C ASN A 3 -8.49 8.79 -35.72
N ASP A 4 -7.56 9.63 -36.19
CA ASP A 4 -6.13 9.45 -35.95
C ASP A 4 -5.79 9.77 -34.49
N GLU A 5 -6.30 10.90 -33.99
CA GLU A 5 -6.14 11.29 -32.59
C GLU A 5 -6.75 10.25 -31.64
N LEU A 6 -7.92 9.69 -31.98
CA LEU A 6 -8.51 8.61 -31.18
C LEU A 6 -7.63 7.36 -31.18
N ARG A 7 -7.04 6.98 -32.33
CA ARG A 7 -6.12 5.83 -32.42
C ARG A 7 -4.86 6.06 -31.61
N ARG A 8 -4.27 7.24 -31.67
CA ARG A 8 -3.12 7.62 -30.84
C ARG A 8 -3.45 7.53 -29.36
N GLN A 9 -4.59 8.05 -28.94
CA GLN A 9 -5.04 7.96 -27.55
C GLN A 9 -5.27 6.51 -27.11
N LEU A 10 -5.97 5.70 -27.91
CA LEU A 10 -6.21 4.28 -27.60
C LEU A 10 -4.93 3.47 -27.54
N GLY A 11 -4.00 3.68 -28.48
CA GLY A 11 -2.69 3.01 -28.48
C GLY A 11 -1.94 3.18 -27.17
N GLN A 12 -1.95 4.38 -26.58
CA GLN A 12 -1.30 4.62 -25.30
C GLN A 12 -1.87 3.80 -24.13
N LEU A 13 -3.08 3.26 -24.27
CA LEU A 13 -3.73 2.45 -23.25
C LEU A 13 -3.38 0.95 -23.36
N PHE A 14 -2.99 0.45 -24.53
CA PHE A 14 -2.76 -0.98 -24.72
C PHE A 14 -1.35 -1.40 -24.31
N ILE A 15 -1.29 -2.57 -23.67
CA ILE A 15 -0.05 -3.27 -23.32
C ILE A 15 0.03 -4.53 -24.17
N VAL A 16 1.06 -4.61 -25.01
CA VAL A 16 1.25 -5.71 -25.95
C VAL A 16 2.60 -6.40 -25.76
N GLY A 17 2.68 -7.69 -26.06
CA GLY A 17 3.93 -8.45 -26.09
C GLY A 17 4.13 -9.15 -27.43
N PHE A 18 5.27 -9.80 -27.61
CA PHE A 18 5.61 -10.50 -28.85
C PHE A 18 6.54 -11.69 -28.60
N ARG A 19 6.82 -12.48 -29.64
CA ARG A 19 7.66 -13.70 -29.57
C ARG A 19 8.90 -13.59 -30.46
N SER A 20 9.91 -12.86 -30.01
CA SER A 20 11.20 -12.76 -30.71
C SER A 20 12.27 -12.15 -29.79
N LEU A 21 13.54 -12.39 -30.12
CA LEU A 21 14.72 -11.73 -29.52
C LEU A 21 15.00 -10.35 -30.12
N ILE A 22 14.36 -9.99 -31.23
CA ILE A 22 14.48 -8.68 -31.89
C ILE A 22 13.09 -8.08 -32.14
N ALA A 23 13.01 -6.76 -32.31
CA ALA A 23 11.74 -6.13 -32.65
C ALA A 23 11.36 -6.45 -34.10
N THR A 24 10.41 -7.37 -34.26
CA THR A 24 9.86 -7.82 -35.55
C THR A 24 8.92 -6.78 -36.16
N ASP A 25 8.62 -6.94 -37.45
CA ASP A 25 7.66 -6.08 -38.15
C ASP A 25 6.27 -6.10 -37.48
N GLU A 26 5.86 -7.23 -36.89
CA GLU A 26 4.61 -7.35 -36.14
C GLU A 26 4.55 -6.42 -34.92
N VAL A 27 5.58 -6.41 -34.07
CA VAL A 27 5.57 -5.50 -32.90
C VAL A 27 5.81 -4.05 -33.32
N LYS A 28 6.61 -3.83 -34.37
CA LYS A 28 6.84 -2.49 -34.92
C LYS A 28 5.55 -1.90 -35.49
N SER A 29 4.70 -2.70 -36.16
CA SER A 29 3.41 -2.23 -36.67
C SER A 29 2.45 -1.81 -35.55
N LEU A 30 2.46 -2.50 -34.40
CA LEU A 30 1.68 -2.11 -33.23
C LEU A 30 2.16 -0.78 -32.62
N ILE A 31 3.47 -0.50 -32.66
CA ILE A 31 4.04 0.76 -32.17
C ILE A 31 3.79 1.89 -33.19
N GLN A 32 3.77 1.58 -34.48
CA GLN A 32 3.60 2.54 -35.57
C GLN A 32 2.12 2.82 -35.88
N ALA A 33 1.89 3.66 -36.89
CA ALA A 33 0.57 3.83 -37.45
C ALA A 33 0.02 2.49 -37.96
N PRO A 34 -1.26 2.17 -37.73
CA PRO A 34 -2.30 3.04 -37.17
C PRO A 34 -2.55 2.84 -35.66
N TYR A 35 -1.71 2.11 -34.93
CA TYR A 35 -2.04 1.61 -33.58
C TYR A 35 -1.39 2.40 -32.44
N TYR A 36 -0.15 2.86 -32.59
CA TYR A 36 0.53 3.70 -31.61
C TYR A 36 0.57 3.13 -30.17
N CYS A 37 0.75 1.81 -30.02
CA CYS A 37 0.81 1.14 -28.73
C CYS A 37 1.88 1.75 -27.82
N GLY A 38 1.50 2.17 -26.62
CA GLY A 38 2.35 2.93 -25.70
C GLY A 38 3.15 2.09 -24.70
N THR A 39 2.89 0.78 -24.63
CA THR A 39 3.50 -0.13 -23.66
C THR A 39 3.81 -1.50 -24.27
N ILE A 40 5.04 -1.98 -24.05
CA ILE A 40 5.50 -3.32 -24.42
C ILE A 40 5.81 -4.13 -23.17
N ILE A 41 5.35 -5.38 -23.08
CA ILE A 41 5.72 -6.34 -22.04
C ILE A 41 6.67 -7.41 -22.59
N LEU A 42 7.77 -7.65 -21.88
CA LEU A 42 8.78 -8.65 -22.21
C LEU A 42 8.65 -9.90 -21.31
N PHE A 43 8.96 -11.05 -21.89
CA PHE A 43 8.98 -12.36 -21.24
C PHE A 43 10.34 -13.05 -21.46
N GLN A 44 10.54 -14.23 -20.86
CA GLN A 44 11.79 -14.99 -21.01
C GLN A 44 12.13 -15.27 -22.49
N ARG A 45 11.11 -15.47 -23.34
CA ARG A 45 11.25 -15.62 -24.81
C ARG A 45 11.85 -14.42 -25.55
N ASN A 46 11.99 -13.27 -24.91
CA ASN A 46 12.58 -12.06 -25.49
C ASN A 46 14.02 -11.81 -25.01
N ILE A 47 14.56 -12.71 -24.18
CA ILE A 47 15.78 -12.50 -23.40
C ILE A 47 16.75 -13.65 -23.68
N GLU A 48 17.90 -13.33 -24.28
CA GLU A 48 19.01 -14.26 -24.51
C GLU A 48 20.30 -13.79 -23.84
N SER A 49 20.64 -12.50 -23.97
CA SER A 49 21.84 -11.91 -23.37
C SER A 49 21.62 -10.45 -22.99
N ALA A 50 22.49 -9.88 -22.15
CA ALA A 50 22.43 -8.47 -21.79
C ALA A 50 22.58 -7.55 -23.02
N GLU A 51 23.50 -7.88 -23.93
CA GLU A 51 23.74 -7.13 -25.16
C GLU A 51 22.51 -7.14 -26.07
N GLN A 52 21.94 -8.32 -26.31
CA GLN A 52 20.72 -8.47 -27.11
C GLN A 52 19.55 -7.70 -26.50
N LEU A 53 19.36 -7.78 -25.17
CA LEU A 53 18.25 -7.11 -24.51
C LEU A 53 18.38 -5.58 -24.53
N ILE A 54 19.60 -5.04 -24.36
CA ILE A 54 19.87 -3.60 -24.52
C ILE A 54 19.57 -3.16 -25.97
N ALA A 55 19.99 -3.94 -26.96
CA ALA A 55 19.71 -3.64 -28.36
C ALA A 55 18.19 -3.66 -28.65
N LEU A 56 17.48 -4.66 -28.13
CA LEU A 56 16.04 -4.79 -28.28
C LEU A 56 15.28 -3.61 -27.68
N THR A 57 15.59 -3.23 -26.44
CA THR A 57 14.89 -2.12 -25.77
C THR A 57 15.14 -0.78 -26.45
N ASN A 58 16.36 -0.56 -26.97
CA ASN A 58 16.67 0.61 -27.77
C ASN A 58 15.93 0.63 -29.12
N ASP A 59 15.83 -0.51 -29.83
CA ASP A 59 15.11 -0.60 -31.11
C ASP A 59 13.60 -0.33 -30.93
N LEU A 60 13.00 -0.83 -29.84
CA LEU A 60 11.61 -0.54 -29.49
C LEU A 60 11.38 0.96 -29.22
N GLN A 61 12.25 1.60 -28.43
CA GLN A 61 12.16 3.04 -28.17
C GLN A 61 12.38 3.87 -29.43
N GLN A 62 13.35 3.49 -30.27
CA GLN A 62 13.64 4.16 -31.53
C GLN A 62 12.45 4.07 -32.49
N THR A 63 11.84 2.89 -32.61
CA THR A 63 10.62 2.68 -33.38
C THR A 63 9.50 3.63 -32.94
N ALA A 64 9.29 3.80 -31.62
CA ALA A 64 8.28 4.72 -31.10
C ALA A 64 8.60 6.20 -31.38
N ARG A 65 9.87 6.59 -31.25
CA ARG A 65 10.31 7.96 -31.56
C ARG A 65 10.06 8.30 -33.04
N ASP A 66 10.46 7.39 -33.94
CA ASP A 66 10.32 7.58 -35.39
C ASP A 66 8.86 7.55 -35.83
N ALA A 67 8.01 6.79 -35.13
CA ALA A 67 6.56 6.79 -35.31
C ALA A 67 5.87 8.08 -34.80
N GLY A 68 6.61 9.00 -34.17
CA GLY A 68 6.08 10.27 -33.68
C GLY A 68 5.31 10.17 -32.35
N HIS A 69 5.67 9.23 -31.48
CA HIS A 69 5.15 9.22 -30.11
C HIS A 69 5.60 10.48 -29.36
N THR A 70 4.72 11.07 -28.56
CA THR A 70 5.07 12.26 -27.77
C THR A 70 5.93 11.93 -26.55
N ARG A 71 5.86 10.68 -26.06
CA ARG A 71 6.55 10.18 -24.88
C ARG A 71 7.12 8.78 -25.16
N PRO A 72 8.20 8.38 -24.46
CA PRO A 72 8.76 7.02 -24.60
C PRO A 72 7.75 5.92 -24.30
N LEU A 73 8.06 4.69 -24.74
CA LEU A 73 7.30 3.50 -24.36
C LEU A 73 7.53 3.16 -22.88
N PHE A 74 6.49 2.63 -22.24
CA PHE A 74 6.74 1.72 -21.12
C PHE A 74 7.29 0.41 -21.69
N ILE A 75 8.40 -0.06 -21.17
CA ILE A 75 8.94 -1.40 -21.41
C ILE A 75 8.88 -2.12 -20.07
N ALA A 76 7.99 -3.10 -19.99
CA ALA A 76 7.60 -3.78 -18.76
C ALA A 76 8.07 -5.24 -18.72
N VAL A 77 8.17 -5.79 -17.51
CA VAL A 77 8.49 -7.20 -17.26
C VAL A 77 7.85 -7.69 -15.96
N ASP A 78 7.64 -9.00 -15.80
CA ASP A 78 7.29 -9.64 -14.53
C ASP A 78 8.55 -10.12 -13.78
N GLN A 79 9.35 -9.19 -13.26
CA GLN A 79 10.54 -9.52 -12.47
C GLN A 79 10.20 -9.48 -10.97
N GLU A 80 9.48 -10.51 -10.50
CA GLU A 80 9.08 -10.65 -9.09
C GLU A 80 10.22 -11.14 -8.19
N ASN A 81 11.28 -11.68 -8.80
CA ASN A 81 12.36 -12.45 -8.19
C ASN A 81 11.89 -13.83 -7.67
N GLY A 82 12.82 -14.57 -7.09
CA GLY A 82 12.66 -15.97 -6.72
C GLY A 82 12.00 -16.83 -7.80
N LEU A 83 10.86 -17.46 -7.48
CA LEU A 83 10.18 -18.40 -8.37
C LEU A 83 9.77 -17.77 -9.72
N VAL A 84 9.38 -16.49 -9.74
CA VAL A 84 8.98 -15.78 -10.96
C VAL A 84 10.03 -14.73 -11.31
N THR A 85 11.00 -15.18 -12.10
CA THR A 85 12.14 -14.39 -12.57
C THR A 85 12.20 -14.54 -14.09
N ARG A 86 12.24 -13.44 -14.86
CA ARG A 86 12.35 -13.49 -16.33
C ARG A 86 13.81 -13.34 -16.77
N ILE A 87 14.51 -12.39 -16.17
CA ILE A 87 15.93 -12.14 -16.39
C ILE A 87 16.68 -12.93 -15.31
N LYS A 88 17.26 -14.06 -15.70
CA LYS A 88 17.91 -15.04 -14.81
C LYS A 88 19.43 -15.00 -14.96
N PRO A 89 20.18 -15.69 -14.09
CA PRO A 89 21.60 -15.93 -14.32
C PRO A 89 21.83 -16.60 -15.69
N PRO A 90 22.93 -16.29 -16.39
CA PRO A 90 24.02 -15.39 -15.99
C PRO A 90 23.78 -13.89 -16.27
N ILE A 91 22.62 -13.50 -16.81
CA ILE A 91 22.33 -12.10 -17.21
C ILE A 91 22.09 -11.21 -16.01
N ALA A 92 21.33 -11.70 -15.03
CA ALA A 92 21.07 -11.01 -13.77
C ALA A 92 21.19 -12.00 -12.60
N THR A 93 21.74 -11.56 -11.47
CA THR A 93 21.76 -12.37 -10.25
C THR A 93 20.35 -12.79 -9.83
N GLN A 94 20.20 -14.04 -9.41
CA GLN A 94 18.97 -14.51 -8.79
C GLN A 94 18.85 -13.91 -7.39
N LEU A 95 17.87 -13.01 -7.24
CA LEU A 95 17.57 -12.39 -5.95
C LEU A 95 16.42 -13.16 -5.23
N PRO A 96 16.36 -13.09 -3.90
CA PRO A 96 15.30 -13.73 -3.11
C PRO A 96 13.90 -13.24 -3.49
N GLY A 97 12.95 -14.18 -3.55
CA GLY A 97 11.53 -13.92 -3.77
C GLY A 97 10.81 -13.43 -2.50
N ALA A 98 9.54 -13.07 -2.66
CA ALA A 98 8.75 -12.42 -1.61
C ALA A 98 8.68 -13.22 -0.29
N MET A 99 8.41 -14.53 -0.33
CA MET A 99 8.33 -15.33 0.91
C MET A 99 9.69 -15.54 1.57
N ALA A 100 10.78 -15.65 0.80
CA ALA A 100 12.13 -15.70 1.34
C ALA A 100 12.47 -14.39 2.08
N LEU A 101 12.10 -13.24 1.51
CA LEU A 101 12.20 -11.94 2.20
C LEU A 101 11.30 -11.88 3.44
N GLY A 102 10.09 -12.43 3.34
CA GLY A 102 9.19 -12.58 4.49
C GLY A 102 9.82 -13.36 5.63
N ALA A 103 10.56 -14.42 5.30
CA ALA A 103 11.21 -15.28 6.27
C ALA A 103 12.42 -14.64 6.96
N THR A 104 13.12 -13.67 6.34
CA THR A 104 14.22 -12.98 7.05
C THR A 104 13.71 -12.17 8.23
N GLY A 105 12.46 -11.68 8.18
CA GLY A 105 11.87 -10.82 9.20
C GLY A 105 12.42 -9.39 9.20
N TYR A 106 13.34 -9.03 8.29
CA TYR A 106 13.94 -7.71 8.19
C TYR A 106 13.36 -6.96 6.99
N ILE A 107 12.53 -5.94 7.26
CA ILE A 107 11.81 -5.21 6.21
C ILE A 107 12.74 -4.47 5.24
N ASP A 108 13.92 -4.07 5.72
CA ASP A 108 14.91 -3.32 4.92
C ASP A 108 15.50 -4.18 3.79
N ASP A 109 15.51 -5.51 3.93
CA ASP A 109 15.94 -6.42 2.87
C ASP A 109 15.04 -6.30 1.64
N ALA A 110 13.74 -6.01 1.82
CA ALA A 110 12.82 -5.78 0.71
C ALA A 110 13.20 -4.53 -0.11
N VAL A 111 13.69 -3.46 0.54
CA VAL A 111 14.18 -2.27 -0.17
C VAL A 111 15.51 -2.58 -0.86
N ARG A 112 16.45 -3.25 -0.18
CA ARG A 112 17.76 -3.59 -0.74
C ARG A 112 17.62 -4.45 -2.00
N VAL A 113 16.82 -5.51 -1.94
CA VAL A 113 16.58 -6.42 -3.07
C VAL A 113 15.85 -5.73 -4.21
N SER A 114 14.78 -4.98 -3.92
CA SER A 114 14.05 -4.27 -4.97
C SER A 114 14.85 -3.13 -5.60
N SER A 115 15.76 -2.50 -4.85
CA SER A 115 16.73 -1.55 -5.43
C SER A 115 17.74 -2.25 -6.34
N ALA A 116 18.27 -3.42 -5.97
CA ALA A 116 19.13 -4.21 -6.85
C ALA A 116 18.38 -4.65 -8.13
N THR A 117 17.13 -5.11 -8.00
CA THR A 117 16.26 -5.38 -9.15
C THR A 117 16.04 -4.12 -10.00
N GLY A 118 15.83 -2.96 -9.38
CA GLY A 118 15.67 -1.71 -10.11
C GLY A 118 16.93 -1.31 -10.90
N GLU A 119 18.11 -1.43 -10.29
CA GLU A 119 19.41 -1.16 -10.92
C GLU A 119 19.60 -2.02 -12.19
N ILE A 120 19.30 -3.32 -12.12
CA ILE A 120 19.50 -4.22 -13.27
C ILE A 120 18.48 -3.98 -14.38
N LEU A 121 17.21 -3.73 -14.05
CA LEU A 121 16.17 -3.44 -15.04
C LEU A 121 16.47 -2.15 -15.81
N ASP A 122 16.86 -1.10 -15.10
CA ASP A 122 17.20 0.20 -15.68
C ASP A 122 18.47 0.12 -16.57
N ALA A 123 19.45 -0.72 -16.17
CA ALA A 123 20.63 -1.02 -16.98
C ALA A 123 20.33 -1.80 -18.27
N LEU A 124 19.18 -2.47 -18.35
CA LEU A 124 18.71 -3.25 -19.50
C LEU A 124 17.65 -2.52 -20.34
N GLY A 125 17.28 -1.29 -19.96
CA GLY A 125 16.31 -0.46 -20.69
C GLY A 125 14.85 -0.73 -20.36
N ILE A 126 14.58 -1.48 -19.30
CA ILE A 126 13.24 -1.75 -18.77
C ILE A 126 12.92 -0.65 -17.75
N ASN A 127 11.72 -0.07 -17.83
CA ASN A 127 11.31 1.08 -16.99
C ASN A 127 10.01 0.84 -16.22
N MET A 128 9.44 -0.36 -16.31
CA MET A 128 8.27 -0.77 -15.53
C MET A 128 8.41 -2.22 -15.08
N ASN A 129 8.00 -2.52 -13.85
CA ASN A 129 8.01 -3.88 -13.33
C ASN A 129 6.62 -4.21 -12.77
N TYR A 130 6.05 -5.33 -13.21
CA TYR A 130 4.80 -5.87 -12.68
C TYR A 130 5.05 -6.61 -11.37
N ALA A 131 5.56 -5.87 -10.40
CA ALA A 131 5.79 -6.24 -9.01
C ALA A 131 5.68 -4.96 -8.18
N PRO A 132 5.36 -5.03 -6.87
CA PRO A 132 5.24 -6.23 -6.02
C PRO A 132 3.87 -6.92 -5.99
N LEU A 133 3.82 -8.09 -5.36
CA LEU A 133 2.57 -8.73 -4.99
C LEU A 133 1.98 -8.11 -3.71
N CYS A 134 0.65 -8.01 -3.69
CA CYS A 134 -0.23 -7.67 -2.59
C CYS A 134 -1.06 -8.87 -2.13
N ASP A 135 -0.97 -10.03 -2.80
CA ASP A 135 -1.75 -11.21 -2.45
C ASP A 135 -1.30 -11.75 -1.09
N VAL A 136 -2.26 -12.03 -0.20
CA VAL A 136 -2.01 -12.65 1.10
C VAL A 136 -2.17 -14.16 0.98
N ASN A 137 -1.16 -14.95 1.34
CA ASN A 137 -1.20 -16.42 1.22
C ASN A 137 -2.05 -17.07 2.33
N SER A 138 -3.32 -16.68 2.42
CA SER A 138 -4.27 -17.07 3.46
C SER A 138 -4.84 -18.47 3.24
N GLU A 139 -4.75 -19.03 2.03
CA GLU A 139 -5.13 -20.40 1.69
C GLU A 139 -3.86 -21.25 1.42
N PRO A 140 -3.48 -22.16 2.35
CA PRO A 140 -2.29 -23.00 2.17
C PRO A 140 -2.29 -23.92 0.94
N ALA A 141 -3.45 -24.19 0.35
CA ALA A 141 -3.58 -24.98 -0.89
C ALA A 141 -3.58 -24.12 -2.17
N ASN A 142 -3.28 -22.82 -2.08
CA ASN A 142 -3.27 -21.92 -3.24
C ASN A 142 -2.24 -22.38 -4.29
N PRO A 143 -2.65 -22.64 -5.54
CA PRO A 143 -1.76 -23.19 -6.56
C PRO A 143 -0.94 -22.14 -7.32
N VAL A 144 -1.26 -20.84 -7.20
CA VAL A 144 -0.76 -19.78 -8.09
C VAL A 144 0.06 -18.71 -7.37
N ILE A 145 -0.27 -18.35 -6.13
CA ILE A 145 0.45 -17.35 -5.33
C ILE A 145 1.57 -18.03 -4.55
N GLY A 146 1.25 -18.85 -3.55
CA GLY A 146 2.24 -19.57 -2.74
C GLY A 146 3.39 -18.65 -2.28
N VAL A 147 4.61 -19.01 -2.65
CA VAL A 147 5.85 -18.29 -2.28
C VAL A 147 6.03 -16.91 -2.93
N ARG A 148 5.17 -16.56 -3.90
CA ARG A 148 5.14 -15.21 -4.50
C ARG A 148 4.54 -14.18 -3.54
N SER A 149 3.81 -14.62 -2.51
CA SER A 149 3.38 -13.76 -1.41
C SER A 149 4.43 -13.74 -0.28
N PRO A 150 4.63 -12.60 0.40
CA PRO A 150 5.51 -12.54 1.58
C PRO A 150 5.07 -13.40 2.77
N GLY A 151 3.79 -13.79 2.87
CA GLY A 151 3.27 -14.51 4.04
C GLY A 151 1.74 -14.54 4.11
N ASP A 152 1.20 -14.90 5.29
CA ASP A 152 -0.24 -15.02 5.52
C ASP A 152 -0.88 -13.89 6.37
N ASP A 153 -0.08 -12.92 6.82
CA ASP A 153 -0.55 -11.70 7.49
C ASP A 153 -0.65 -10.53 6.51
N GLY A 154 -1.87 -10.04 6.24
CA GLY A 154 -2.13 -8.94 5.31
C GLY A 154 -1.42 -7.63 5.70
N THR A 155 -1.21 -7.37 7.00
CA THR A 155 -0.45 -6.18 7.43
C THR A 155 1.03 -6.32 7.06
N PHE A 156 1.62 -7.49 7.31
CA PHE A 156 3.02 -7.76 6.96
C PHE A 156 3.23 -7.78 5.44
N VAL A 157 2.34 -8.41 4.68
CA VAL A 157 2.38 -8.40 3.21
C VAL A 157 2.39 -6.97 2.70
N GLY A 158 1.45 -6.12 3.14
CA GLY A 158 1.42 -4.71 2.74
C GLY A 158 2.71 -3.95 3.05
N ARG A 159 3.39 -4.24 4.17
CA ARG A 159 4.70 -3.65 4.49
C ARG A 159 5.77 -4.05 3.48
N ILE A 160 5.86 -5.33 3.13
CA ILE A 160 6.85 -5.83 2.17
C ILE A 160 6.57 -5.25 0.79
N THR A 161 5.31 -5.27 0.33
CA THR A 161 4.85 -4.65 -0.92
C THR A 161 5.32 -3.20 -1.02
N SER A 162 4.96 -2.37 -0.04
CA SER A 162 5.37 -0.96 0.04
C SER A 162 6.88 -0.76 -0.15
N ASN A 163 7.69 -1.55 0.56
CA ASN A 163 9.14 -1.40 0.54
C ASN A 163 9.77 -1.88 -0.77
N ILE A 164 9.20 -2.91 -1.41
CA ILE A 164 9.59 -3.30 -2.78
C ILE A 164 9.30 -2.14 -3.75
N ALA A 165 8.12 -1.53 -3.67
CA ALA A 165 7.78 -0.41 -4.54
C ALA A 165 8.72 0.80 -4.33
N LYS A 166 9.16 1.06 -3.10
CA LYS A 166 10.16 2.11 -2.80
C LYS A 166 11.50 1.84 -3.47
N GLY A 167 12.02 0.61 -3.40
CA GLY A 167 13.32 0.30 -4.00
C GLY A 167 13.29 0.30 -5.53
N LEU A 168 12.19 -0.11 -6.16
CA LEU A 168 11.97 0.04 -7.61
C LEU A 168 11.92 1.53 -8.01
N ARG A 169 11.13 2.34 -7.30
CA ARG A 169 10.97 3.77 -7.55
C ARG A 169 12.30 4.53 -7.47
N LYS A 170 13.18 4.14 -6.53
CA LYS A 170 14.52 4.73 -6.38
C LYS A 170 15.37 4.64 -7.65
N ASN A 171 15.11 3.66 -8.50
CA ASN A 171 15.84 3.42 -9.75
C ASN A 171 14.99 3.75 -10.99
N ASN A 172 13.99 4.63 -10.86
CA ASN A 172 13.08 5.02 -11.93
C ASN A 172 12.35 3.85 -12.61
N ILE A 173 12.14 2.75 -11.88
CA ILE A 173 11.28 1.65 -12.33
C ILE A 173 9.88 1.86 -11.76
N VAL A 174 8.89 1.94 -12.64
CA VAL A 174 7.48 2.07 -12.24
C VAL A 174 7.01 0.76 -11.61
N PRO A 175 6.63 0.74 -10.31
CA PRO A 175 6.08 -0.43 -9.66
C PRO A 175 4.59 -0.61 -10.00
N CYS A 176 4.13 -1.86 -10.03
CA CYS A 176 2.73 -2.20 -10.22
C CYS A 176 2.31 -3.28 -9.22
N ALA A 177 1.47 -2.90 -8.26
CA ALA A 177 0.98 -3.80 -7.21
C ALA A 177 -0.10 -4.75 -7.73
N LYS A 178 -0.06 -6.04 -7.39
CA LYS A 178 -0.95 -7.07 -7.96
C LYS A 178 -1.28 -8.22 -7.01
N HIS A 179 -2.37 -8.97 -7.14
CA HIS A 179 -3.40 -8.89 -8.18
C HIS A 179 -4.73 -8.49 -7.53
N PHE A 180 -5.13 -7.22 -7.69
CA PHE A 180 -6.31 -6.67 -7.03
C PHE A 180 -7.58 -7.40 -7.44
N PRO A 181 -8.52 -7.70 -6.52
CA PRO A 181 -8.53 -7.38 -5.08
C PRO A 181 -7.99 -8.49 -4.15
N GLY A 182 -7.18 -9.41 -4.66
CA GLY A 182 -6.55 -10.49 -3.92
C GLY A 182 -6.85 -11.87 -4.52
N HIS A 183 -5.80 -12.62 -4.83
CA HIS A 183 -5.85 -13.97 -5.40
C HIS A 183 -5.37 -15.05 -4.42
N GLY A 184 -4.75 -14.64 -3.32
CA GLY A 184 -4.10 -15.54 -2.36
C GLY A 184 -5.04 -16.49 -1.59
N SER A 185 -6.35 -16.27 -1.63
CA SER A 185 -7.35 -17.15 -0.99
C SER A 185 -8.02 -18.15 -1.94
N THR A 186 -7.56 -18.29 -3.19
CA THR A 186 -8.18 -19.16 -4.18
C THR A 186 -7.58 -20.57 -4.21
N LYS A 187 -8.38 -21.54 -4.64
CA LYS A 187 -7.95 -22.94 -4.89
C LYS A 187 -7.88 -23.29 -6.38
N VAL A 188 -8.25 -22.35 -7.24
CA VAL A 188 -8.31 -22.50 -8.70
C VAL A 188 -7.32 -21.51 -9.29
N ASP A 189 -6.55 -21.96 -10.27
CA ASP A 189 -5.61 -21.12 -11.00
C ASP A 189 -6.34 -20.39 -12.14
N SER A 190 -6.22 -19.05 -12.19
CA SER A 190 -6.85 -18.21 -13.21
C SER A 190 -6.32 -18.46 -14.62
N HIS A 191 -5.18 -19.13 -14.78
CA HIS A 191 -4.66 -19.54 -16.08
C HIS A 191 -5.50 -20.64 -16.73
N TYR A 192 -6.29 -21.40 -15.96
CA TYR A 192 -7.00 -22.60 -16.42
C TYR A 192 -8.49 -22.62 -16.07
N GLY A 193 -9.00 -21.61 -15.36
CA GLY A 193 -10.40 -21.50 -14.96
C GLY A 193 -10.68 -20.18 -14.26
N VAL A 194 -11.92 -19.94 -13.82
CA VAL A 194 -12.29 -18.72 -13.10
C VAL A 194 -12.30 -18.97 -11.59
N PRO A 195 -11.36 -18.40 -10.83
CA PRO A 195 -11.38 -18.50 -9.38
C PRO A 195 -12.52 -17.62 -8.83
N VAL A 196 -13.26 -18.14 -7.85
CA VAL A 196 -14.34 -17.42 -7.17
C VAL A 196 -14.02 -17.30 -5.69
N VAL A 197 -14.07 -16.08 -5.16
CA VAL A 197 -13.97 -15.80 -3.72
C VAL A 197 -15.35 -15.42 -3.21
N ARG A 198 -15.80 -16.15 -2.18
CA ARG A 198 -17.13 -16.01 -1.55
C ARG A 198 -17.04 -15.46 -0.11
N LYS A 199 -15.91 -14.87 0.26
CA LYS A 199 -15.73 -14.26 1.57
C LYS A 199 -16.65 -13.04 1.71
N PRO A 200 -17.22 -12.78 2.89
CA PRO A 200 -17.90 -11.53 3.16
C PRO A 200 -16.91 -10.37 3.08
N LYS A 201 -17.42 -9.17 2.82
CA LYS A 201 -16.61 -7.97 2.60
C LYS A 201 -15.73 -7.65 3.81
N GLU A 202 -16.22 -7.89 5.02
CA GLU A 202 -15.52 -7.66 6.27
C GLU A 202 -14.25 -8.52 6.40
N ASP A 203 -14.32 -9.77 5.95
CA ASP A 203 -13.17 -10.68 5.96
C ASP A 203 -12.12 -10.26 4.93
N LEU A 204 -12.56 -9.80 3.76
CA LEU A 204 -11.67 -9.25 2.73
C LEU A 204 -10.98 -7.97 3.23
N GLU A 205 -11.72 -7.10 3.91
CA GLU A 205 -11.21 -5.88 4.56
C GLU A 205 -10.18 -6.19 5.67
N ALA A 206 -10.33 -7.32 6.35
CA ALA A 206 -9.44 -7.76 7.42
C ALA A 206 -8.21 -8.55 6.94
N CYS A 207 -8.14 -8.91 5.65
CA CYS A 207 -7.06 -9.74 5.12
C CYS A 207 -6.63 -9.30 3.72
N GLU A 208 -7.36 -9.70 2.67
CA GLU A 208 -6.96 -9.52 1.27
C GLU A 208 -6.78 -8.06 0.84
N LEU A 209 -7.59 -7.14 1.37
CA LEU A 209 -7.57 -5.72 0.99
C LEU A 209 -6.55 -4.90 1.77
N LEU A 210 -6.00 -5.41 2.89
CA LEU A 210 -5.04 -4.66 3.71
C LEU A 210 -3.80 -4.23 2.90
N PRO A 211 -3.13 -5.10 2.13
CA PRO A 211 -2.01 -4.70 1.27
C PRO A 211 -2.39 -3.65 0.23
N PHE A 212 -3.56 -3.76 -0.40
CA PHE A 212 -4.02 -2.81 -1.42
C PHE A 212 -4.37 -1.44 -0.84
N ARG A 213 -5.02 -1.39 0.33
CA ARG A 213 -5.27 -0.13 1.05
C ARG A 213 -3.98 0.60 1.34
N ARG A 214 -2.96 -0.15 1.78
CA ARG A 214 -1.63 0.42 2.00
C ARG A 214 -0.97 0.87 0.69
N ALA A 215 -1.03 0.07 -0.37
CA ALA A 215 -0.52 0.44 -1.69
C ALA A 215 -1.11 1.77 -2.18
N VAL A 216 -2.42 1.96 -2.01
CA VAL A 216 -3.11 3.20 -2.38
C VAL A 216 -2.73 4.36 -1.45
N ALA A 217 -2.70 4.14 -0.14
CA ALA A 217 -2.31 5.16 0.84
C ALA A 217 -0.87 5.66 0.63
N GLU A 218 0.03 4.80 0.16
CA GLU A 218 1.41 5.16 -0.21
C GLU A 218 1.56 5.70 -1.63
N GLY A 219 0.47 5.73 -2.41
CA GLY A 219 0.48 6.26 -3.77
C GLY A 219 1.31 5.44 -4.75
N ILE A 220 1.26 4.10 -4.66
CA ILE A 220 1.86 3.22 -5.67
C ILE A 220 1.30 3.55 -7.06
N GLU A 221 2.18 3.61 -8.04
CA GLU A 221 1.94 4.18 -9.38
C GLU A 221 0.88 3.44 -10.19
N ALA A 222 0.85 2.11 -10.09
CA ALA A 222 -0.07 1.25 -10.81
C ALA A 222 -0.58 0.09 -9.94
N ILE A 223 -1.81 -0.35 -10.20
CA ILE A 223 -2.40 -1.54 -9.60
C ILE A 223 -2.96 -2.43 -10.72
N MET A 224 -2.53 -3.69 -10.74
CA MET A 224 -3.03 -4.70 -11.67
C MET A 224 -4.20 -5.47 -11.06
N THR A 225 -5.30 -5.57 -11.78
CA THR A 225 -6.50 -6.34 -11.41
C THR A 225 -6.38 -7.79 -11.85
N SER A 226 -6.86 -8.72 -11.04
CA SER A 226 -6.91 -10.16 -11.34
C SER A 226 -8.16 -10.55 -12.15
N HIS A 227 -8.16 -11.79 -12.64
CA HIS A 227 -9.34 -12.43 -13.23
C HIS A 227 -10.10 -13.31 -12.22
N VAL A 228 -10.18 -12.84 -10.96
CA VAL A 228 -10.93 -13.51 -9.88
C VAL A 228 -12.33 -12.89 -9.76
N VAL A 229 -13.35 -13.71 -9.60
CA VAL A 229 -14.72 -13.26 -9.29
C VAL A 229 -14.83 -13.02 -7.80
N MET A 230 -15.25 -11.81 -7.41
CA MET A 230 -15.38 -11.41 -6.02
C MET A 230 -16.84 -11.15 -5.68
N SER A 231 -17.49 -12.17 -5.13
CA SER A 231 -18.94 -12.17 -4.91
C SER A 231 -19.42 -11.08 -3.96
N ALA A 232 -18.54 -10.55 -3.10
CA ALA A 232 -18.86 -9.46 -2.17
C ALA A 232 -18.90 -8.08 -2.83
N PHE A 233 -18.43 -7.95 -4.08
CA PHE A 233 -18.36 -6.68 -4.80
C PHE A 233 -19.20 -6.65 -6.07
N ASP A 234 -19.49 -7.82 -6.65
CA ASP A 234 -20.20 -7.91 -7.93
C ASP A 234 -21.11 -9.14 -7.97
N ASP A 235 -22.42 -8.88 -7.94
CA ASP A 235 -23.46 -9.90 -8.03
C ASP A 235 -23.56 -10.52 -9.44
N ALA A 236 -23.05 -9.84 -10.47
CA ALA A 236 -23.06 -10.35 -11.84
C ALA A 236 -22.03 -11.49 -12.07
N GLY A 237 -21.17 -11.75 -11.08
CA GLY A 237 -20.21 -12.84 -11.12
C GLY A 237 -19.10 -12.64 -12.16
N LEU A 238 -18.74 -11.39 -12.48
CA LEU A 238 -17.71 -11.11 -13.47
C LEU A 238 -16.30 -11.17 -12.83
N PRO A 239 -15.27 -11.55 -13.61
CA PRO A 239 -13.90 -11.39 -13.18
C PRO A 239 -13.57 -9.92 -12.87
N SER A 240 -12.80 -9.69 -11.81
CA SER A 240 -12.51 -8.35 -11.26
C SER A 240 -11.97 -7.36 -12.30
N SER A 241 -11.14 -7.81 -13.24
CA SER A 241 -10.56 -6.99 -14.31
C SER A 241 -11.56 -6.41 -15.32
N VAL A 242 -12.79 -6.95 -15.37
CA VAL A 242 -13.85 -6.52 -16.28
C VAL A 242 -15.16 -6.17 -15.54
N SER A 243 -15.09 -6.12 -14.21
CA SER A 243 -16.21 -5.75 -13.34
C SER A 243 -16.13 -4.26 -13.02
N LYS A 244 -17.16 -3.51 -13.43
CA LYS A 244 -17.26 -2.08 -13.17
C LYS A 244 -17.32 -1.77 -11.67
N ASP A 245 -17.94 -2.64 -10.87
CA ASP A 245 -18.10 -2.42 -9.44
C ASP A 245 -16.78 -2.63 -8.70
N VAL A 246 -16.02 -3.67 -9.05
CA VAL A 246 -14.68 -3.90 -8.48
C VAL A 246 -13.70 -2.79 -8.88
N VAL A 247 -13.71 -2.36 -10.15
CA VAL A 247 -12.84 -1.26 -10.63
C VAL A 247 -13.23 0.08 -9.99
N ASN A 248 -14.53 0.37 -9.83
CA ASN A 248 -14.99 1.55 -9.12
C ASN A 248 -14.64 1.50 -7.63
N PHE A 249 -14.69 0.33 -7.01
CA PHE A 249 -14.28 0.17 -5.62
C PHE A 249 -12.80 0.57 -5.45
N LEU A 250 -11.91 0.11 -6.34
CA LEU A 250 -10.51 0.56 -6.34
C LEU A 250 -10.38 2.07 -6.59
N ARG A 251 -11.06 2.59 -7.61
CA ARG A 251 -10.92 3.99 -8.03
C ARG A 251 -11.53 4.99 -7.04
N ARG A 252 -12.71 4.70 -6.48
CA ARG A 252 -13.54 5.67 -5.74
C ARG A 252 -13.53 5.43 -4.24
N ASP A 253 -13.63 4.18 -3.82
CA ASP A 253 -13.73 3.81 -2.41
C ASP A 253 -12.34 3.69 -1.77
N LEU A 254 -11.40 3.01 -2.43
CA LEU A 254 -10.00 3.01 -2.03
C LEU A 254 -9.25 4.29 -2.44
N GLN A 255 -9.80 5.05 -3.40
CA GLN A 255 -9.24 6.32 -3.89
C GLN A 255 -7.89 6.16 -4.59
N HIS A 256 -7.72 5.08 -5.37
CA HIS A 256 -6.53 4.90 -6.21
C HIS A 256 -6.55 5.87 -7.38
N GLU A 257 -5.53 6.70 -7.51
CA GLU A 257 -5.44 7.72 -8.57
C GLU A 257 -4.43 7.35 -9.67
N GLY A 258 -3.60 6.33 -9.42
CA GLY A 258 -2.65 5.80 -10.39
C GLY A 258 -3.32 4.99 -11.51
N LEU A 259 -2.51 4.26 -12.26
CA LEU A 259 -3.01 3.39 -13.33
C LEU A 259 -3.71 2.16 -12.75
N ILE A 260 -4.83 1.80 -13.37
CA ILE A 260 -5.47 0.49 -13.21
C ILE A 260 -5.19 -0.30 -14.47
N ILE A 261 -4.60 -1.49 -14.31
CA ILE A 261 -4.12 -2.33 -15.41
C ILE A 261 -4.79 -3.70 -15.29
N THR A 262 -5.15 -4.36 -16.39
CA THR A 262 -5.58 -5.77 -16.30
C THR A 262 -4.40 -6.72 -16.18
N ASP A 263 -4.60 -7.87 -15.55
CA ASP A 263 -3.81 -9.07 -15.87
C ASP A 263 -4.05 -9.48 -17.35
N CYS A 264 -3.29 -10.44 -17.86
CA CYS A 264 -3.31 -10.81 -19.28
C CYS A 264 -4.68 -11.33 -19.73
N LEU A 265 -5.36 -10.59 -20.61
CA LEU A 265 -6.70 -10.93 -21.11
C LEU A 265 -6.73 -12.18 -22.00
N GLU A 266 -5.57 -12.74 -22.36
CA GLU A 266 -5.48 -14.03 -23.05
C GLU A 266 -5.57 -15.25 -22.10
N MET A 267 -5.64 -15.03 -20.78
CA MET A 267 -5.87 -16.10 -19.81
C MET A 267 -7.29 -16.67 -19.92
N ASP A 268 -7.45 -17.97 -19.64
CA ASP A 268 -8.72 -18.69 -19.83
C ASP A 268 -9.89 -18.09 -19.04
N ALA A 269 -9.60 -17.47 -17.89
CA ALA A 269 -10.60 -16.76 -17.10
C ALA A 269 -11.36 -15.65 -17.87
N ILE A 270 -10.73 -15.06 -18.89
CA ILE A 270 -11.35 -14.06 -19.79
C ILE A 270 -11.57 -14.64 -21.18
N ARG A 271 -10.52 -15.21 -21.79
CA ARG A 271 -10.52 -15.68 -23.17
C ARG A 271 -11.66 -16.66 -23.46
N VAL A 272 -11.88 -17.63 -22.58
CA VAL A 272 -12.91 -18.67 -22.78
C VAL A 272 -14.31 -18.15 -22.48
N GLN A 273 -14.46 -17.28 -21.48
CA GLN A 273 -15.78 -16.84 -21.02
C GLN A 273 -16.35 -15.65 -21.81
N ILE A 274 -15.49 -14.69 -22.17
CA ILE A 274 -15.89 -13.39 -22.74
C ILE A 274 -15.30 -13.21 -24.14
N GLY A 275 -14.11 -13.76 -24.39
CA GLY A 275 -13.27 -13.46 -25.54
C GLY A 275 -12.38 -12.25 -25.26
N THR A 276 -11.13 -12.31 -25.71
CA THR A 276 -10.10 -11.33 -25.38
C THR A 276 -10.45 -9.91 -25.87
N GLU A 277 -10.94 -9.79 -27.10
CA GLU A 277 -11.28 -8.51 -27.74
C GLU A 277 -12.42 -7.82 -26.99
N LYS A 278 -13.50 -8.56 -26.69
CA LYS A 278 -14.63 -8.07 -25.88
C LYS A 278 -14.22 -7.80 -24.44
N GLY A 279 -13.30 -8.60 -23.89
CA GLY A 279 -12.70 -8.40 -22.58
C GLY A 279 -11.98 -7.06 -22.49
N ALA A 280 -11.21 -6.68 -23.51
CA ALA A 280 -10.51 -5.39 -23.57
C ALA A 280 -11.50 -4.20 -23.58
N VAL A 281 -12.54 -4.26 -24.42
CA VAL A 281 -13.61 -3.25 -24.44
C VAL A 281 -14.30 -3.14 -23.09
N ARG A 282 -14.63 -4.28 -22.47
CA ARG A 282 -15.31 -4.31 -21.18
C ARG A 282 -14.43 -3.78 -20.05
N ALA A 283 -13.15 -4.12 -20.02
CA ALA A 283 -12.18 -3.59 -19.06
C ALA A 283 -12.07 -2.06 -19.17
N LEU A 284 -11.88 -1.55 -20.40
CA LEU A 284 -11.86 -0.11 -20.66
C LEU A 284 -13.17 0.53 -20.19
N ALA A 285 -14.33 -0.01 -20.55
CA ALA A 285 -15.63 0.51 -20.12
C ALA A 285 -15.85 0.47 -18.60
N ALA A 286 -15.28 -0.52 -17.90
CA ALA A 286 -15.31 -0.64 -16.44
C ALA A 286 -14.48 0.45 -15.73
N GLY A 287 -13.55 1.11 -16.44
CA GLY A 287 -12.69 2.18 -15.91
C GLY A 287 -11.23 1.76 -15.71
N VAL A 288 -10.83 0.60 -16.23
CA VAL A 288 -9.42 0.21 -16.34
C VAL A 288 -8.72 1.16 -17.31
N ASP A 289 -7.51 1.60 -16.98
CA ASP A 289 -6.74 2.48 -17.86
C ASP A 289 -6.03 1.68 -18.97
N CYS A 290 -5.43 0.53 -18.63
CA CYS A 290 -4.64 -0.25 -19.59
C CYS A 290 -5.02 -1.74 -19.68
N PRO A 291 -5.68 -2.20 -20.75
CA PRO A 291 -5.85 -3.63 -21.02
C PRO A 291 -4.56 -4.27 -21.53
N MET A 292 -4.27 -5.49 -21.06
CA MET A 292 -3.06 -6.24 -21.37
C MET A 292 -3.33 -7.48 -22.23
N ILE A 293 -2.60 -7.61 -23.35
CA ILE A 293 -2.70 -8.74 -24.30
C ILE A 293 -1.28 -9.16 -24.70
N CYS A 294 -0.75 -10.22 -24.09
CA CYS A 294 0.69 -10.46 -24.05
C CYS A 294 1.30 -11.25 -25.22
N HIS A 295 0.51 -12.00 -26.01
CA HIS A 295 1.05 -13.09 -26.81
C HIS A 295 0.72 -13.04 -28.30
N THR A 296 -0.55 -12.87 -28.68
CA THR A 296 -0.98 -13.12 -30.06
C THR A 296 -1.25 -11.82 -30.84
N TYR A 297 -0.43 -11.55 -31.86
CA TYR A 297 -0.53 -10.36 -32.71
C TYR A 297 -1.95 -10.11 -33.26
N ASP A 298 -2.56 -11.12 -33.90
CA ASP A 298 -3.89 -10.95 -34.47
C ASP A 298 -4.96 -10.61 -33.43
N VAL A 299 -4.83 -11.12 -32.20
CA VAL A 299 -5.74 -10.82 -31.09
C VAL A 299 -5.53 -9.38 -30.62
N GLN A 300 -4.28 -8.92 -30.54
CA GLN A 300 -3.94 -7.54 -30.18
C GLN A 300 -4.54 -6.55 -31.18
N VAL A 301 -4.34 -6.79 -32.48
CA VAL A 301 -4.91 -5.97 -33.56
C VAL A 301 -6.44 -5.93 -33.49
N ARG A 302 -7.09 -7.10 -33.38
CA ARG A 302 -8.57 -7.14 -33.31
C ARG A 302 -9.11 -6.45 -32.06
N ALA A 303 -8.43 -6.56 -30.92
CA ALA A 303 -8.85 -5.87 -29.69
C ALA A 303 -8.72 -4.34 -29.79
N LEU A 304 -7.65 -3.84 -30.43
CA LEU A 304 -7.48 -2.41 -30.72
C LEU A 304 -8.59 -1.89 -31.65
N GLU A 305 -8.90 -2.62 -32.72
CA GLU A 305 -9.98 -2.26 -33.65
C GLU A 305 -11.36 -2.32 -32.98
N GLU A 306 -11.62 -3.33 -32.15
CA GLU A 306 -12.87 -3.47 -31.41
C GLU A 306 -13.04 -2.31 -30.40
N ALA A 307 -11.98 -1.93 -29.68
CA ALA A 307 -12.00 -0.77 -28.78
C ALA A 307 -12.19 0.55 -29.51
N PHE A 308 -11.56 0.71 -30.69
CA PHE A 308 -11.76 1.86 -31.56
C PHE A 308 -13.21 1.99 -32.01
N ASN A 309 -13.82 0.89 -32.47
CA ASN A 309 -15.22 0.86 -32.87
C ASN A 309 -16.16 1.14 -31.69
N ALA A 310 -15.89 0.55 -30.51
CA ALA A 310 -16.66 0.78 -29.29
C ALA A 310 -16.64 2.26 -28.85
N CYS A 311 -15.52 2.98 -29.04
CA CYS A 311 -15.45 4.42 -28.82
C CYS A 311 -16.29 5.19 -29.84
N LYS A 312 -16.24 4.82 -31.12
CA LYS A 312 -17.01 5.50 -32.19
C LYS A 312 -18.52 5.40 -32.00
N ILE A 313 -19.02 4.26 -31.54
CA ILE A 313 -20.45 4.05 -31.29
C ILE A 313 -20.87 4.50 -29.87
N GLY A 314 -19.96 5.05 -29.07
CA GLY A 314 -20.24 5.58 -27.74
C GLY A 314 -20.38 4.55 -26.62
N THR A 315 -20.02 3.28 -26.86
CA THR A 315 -19.98 2.24 -25.80
C THR A 315 -18.92 2.58 -24.75
N ILE A 316 -17.77 3.10 -25.18
CA ILE A 316 -16.76 3.68 -24.29
C ILE A 316 -16.80 5.21 -24.45
N PRO A 317 -17.12 5.98 -23.40
CA PRO A 317 -17.13 7.44 -23.49
C PRO A 317 -15.73 8.00 -23.78
N LEU A 318 -15.59 8.87 -24.77
CA LEU A 318 -14.29 9.48 -25.13
C LEU A 318 -13.62 10.24 -23.96
N ARG A 319 -14.42 10.85 -23.08
CA ARG A 319 -13.92 11.51 -21.87
C ARG A 319 -13.14 10.54 -20.97
N GLN A 320 -13.56 9.27 -20.89
CA GLN A 320 -12.91 8.24 -20.10
C GLN A 320 -11.55 7.89 -20.70
N ILE A 321 -11.47 7.73 -22.02
CA ILE A 321 -10.21 7.52 -22.74
C ILE A 321 -9.23 8.66 -22.45
N SER A 322 -9.65 9.92 -22.63
CA SER A 322 -8.77 11.07 -22.39
C SER A 322 -8.31 11.17 -20.92
N GLN A 323 -9.13 10.76 -19.95
CA GLN A 323 -8.73 10.69 -18.54
C GLN A 323 -7.67 9.62 -18.30
N SER A 324 -7.85 8.42 -18.85
CA SER A 324 -6.87 7.33 -18.74
C SER A 324 -5.55 7.68 -19.44
N VAL A 325 -5.61 8.26 -20.63
CA VAL A 325 -4.41 8.77 -21.34
C VAL A 325 -3.70 9.84 -20.54
N SER A 326 -4.42 10.75 -19.89
CA SER A 326 -3.82 11.77 -19.01
C SER A 326 -3.06 11.15 -17.84
N ARG A 327 -3.56 10.04 -17.26
CA ARG A 327 -2.83 9.30 -16.21
C ARG A 327 -1.58 8.61 -16.76
N VAL A 328 -1.68 7.98 -17.93
CA VAL A 328 -0.54 7.33 -18.60
C VAL A 328 0.55 8.37 -18.88
N HIS A 329 0.19 9.50 -19.48
CA HIS A 329 1.10 10.59 -19.76
C HIS A 329 1.74 11.18 -18.48
N ALA A 330 0.93 11.49 -17.47
CA ALA A 330 1.44 12.00 -16.20
C ALA A 330 2.42 11.03 -15.52
N LEU A 331 2.18 9.72 -15.64
CA LEU A 331 3.09 8.71 -15.10
C LEU A 331 4.39 8.61 -15.89
N LYS A 332 4.34 8.62 -17.23
CA LYS A 332 5.53 8.68 -18.09
C LYS A 332 6.36 9.92 -17.75
N ASP A 333 5.73 11.09 -17.75
CA ASP A 333 6.37 12.39 -17.48
C ASP A 333 7.01 12.46 -16.07
N LYS A 334 6.47 11.69 -15.11
CA LYS A 334 7.04 11.59 -13.75
C LYS A 334 8.34 10.77 -13.70
N PHE A 335 8.52 9.77 -14.56
CA PHE A 335 9.59 8.79 -14.44
C PHE A 335 10.67 8.90 -15.51
N PHE A 336 10.32 9.30 -16.73
CA PHE A 336 11.26 9.30 -17.85
C PHE A 336 10.85 10.23 -18.99
N ASP A 337 11.86 10.63 -19.76
CA ASP A 337 11.76 11.36 -21.01
C ASP A 337 12.63 10.71 -22.11
N TRP A 338 12.60 11.25 -23.33
CA TRP A 338 13.40 10.74 -24.44
C TRP A 338 14.92 10.75 -24.16
N GLY A 339 15.43 11.71 -23.40
CA GLY A 339 16.85 11.75 -23.04
C GLY A 339 17.24 10.60 -22.11
N SER A 340 16.41 10.33 -21.11
CA SER A 340 16.64 9.26 -20.14
C SER A 340 16.57 7.85 -20.75
N VAL A 341 15.67 7.60 -21.71
CA VAL A 341 15.53 6.26 -22.31
C VAL A 341 16.62 5.93 -23.33
N PHE A 342 17.23 6.92 -23.99
CA PHE A 342 18.34 6.71 -24.94
C PHE A 342 19.73 6.90 -24.32
N ARG A 343 19.83 7.00 -22.99
CA ARG A 343 21.13 7.03 -22.32
C ARG A 343 21.96 5.78 -22.68
N HIS A 344 23.28 5.95 -22.74
CA HIS A 344 24.17 4.85 -23.04
C HIS A 344 24.11 3.76 -21.96
N ARG A 345 23.91 2.50 -22.38
CA ARG A 345 23.90 1.31 -21.53
C ARG A 345 24.99 0.36 -22.01
N SER A 346 25.72 -0.24 -21.07
CA SER A 346 26.85 -1.13 -21.39
C SER A 346 26.73 -2.47 -20.66
N VAL A 347 27.18 -3.53 -21.33
CA VAL A 347 27.26 -4.87 -20.73
C VAL A 347 28.19 -4.87 -19.51
N ASN A 348 29.25 -4.05 -19.53
CA ASN A 348 30.16 -3.91 -18.39
C ASN A 348 29.45 -3.44 -17.11
N THR A 349 28.52 -2.49 -17.23
CA THR A 349 27.70 -2.03 -16.09
C THR A 349 26.85 -3.16 -15.55
N VAL A 350 26.21 -3.94 -16.42
CA VAL A 350 25.39 -5.12 -16.04
C VAL A 350 26.25 -6.14 -15.29
N THR A 351 27.45 -6.46 -15.80
CA THR A 351 28.39 -7.38 -15.14
C THR A 351 28.81 -6.90 -13.74
N GLN A 352 29.11 -5.61 -13.58
CA GLN A 352 29.47 -5.04 -12.27
C GLN A 352 28.30 -5.08 -11.28
N LEU A 353 27.09 -4.79 -11.74
CA LEU A 353 25.88 -4.90 -10.93
C LEU A 353 25.66 -6.33 -10.47
N ASN A 354 25.79 -7.32 -11.35
CA ASN A 354 25.65 -8.73 -10.98
C ASN A 354 26.61 -9.17 -9.88
N LEU A 355 27.88 -8.75 -9.93
CA LEU A 355 28.84 -9.09 -8.88
C LEU A 355 28.38 -8.54 -7.51
N LYS A 356 28.00 -7.26 -7.46
CA LYS A 356 27.47 -6.61 -6.26
C LYS A 356 26.17 -7.27 -5.77
N HIS A 357 25.28 -7.63 -6.70
CA HIS A 357 23.99 -8.23 -6.37
C HIS A 357 24.15 -9.67 -5.87
N GLN A 358 25.17 -10.40 -6.33
CA GLN A 358 25.47 -11.75 -5.84
C GLN A 358 25.85 -11.75 -4.36
N GLU A 359 26.66 -10.80 -3.91
CA GLU A 359 27.00 -10.65 -2.49
C GLU A 359 25.74 -10.40 -1.64
N LEU A 360 24.85 -9.52 -2.12
CA LEU A 360 23.57 -9.25 -1.49
C LEU A 360 22.66 -10.49 -1.44
N ALA A 361 22.55 -11.23 -2.54
CA ALA A 361 21.75 -12.44 -2.61
C ALA A 361 22.24 -13.47 -1.59
N ASN A 362 23.56 -13.71 -1.54
CA ASN A 362 24.18 -14.66 -0.61
C ASN A 362 23.89 -14.29 0.86
N ASP A 363 24.03 -13.01 1.24
CA ASP A 363 23.70 -12.50 2.59
C ASP A 363 22.23 -12.78 2.97
N ILE A 364 21.30 -12.48 2.07
CA ILE A 364 19.87 -12.59 2.37
C ILE A 364 19.39 -14.04 2.35
N TYR A 365 19.83 -14.86 1.40
CA TYR A 365 19.49 -16.29 1.38
C TYR A 365 20.03 -17.02 2.60
N ALA A 366 21.21 -16.65 3.11
CA ALA A 366 21.74 -17.21 4.36
C ALA A 366 20.82 -16.95 5.58
N ARG A 367 20.06 -15.85 5.56
CA ARG A 367 19.12 -15.47 6.64
C ARG A 367 17.67 -15.90 6.37
N SER A 368 17.34 -16.39 5.18
CA SER A 368 15.96 -16.79 4.83
C SER A 368 15.65 -18.23 5.24
N VAL A 369 16.63 -19.14 5.19
CA VAL A 369 16.41 -20.55 5.51
C VAL A 369 15.90 -20.70 6.93
N THR A 370 14.77 -21.40 7.07
CA THR A 370 14.06 -21.54 8.35
C THR A 370 14.09 -23.00 8.78
N VAL A 371 14.67 -23.26 9.95
CA VAL A 371 14.51 -24.54 10.64
C VAL A 371 13.16 -24.48 11.37
N ILE A 372 12.17 -25.19 10.84
CA ILE A 372 10.80 -25.18 11.39
C ILE A 372 10.75 -25.99 12.69
N ARG A 373 11.42 -27.14 12.69
CA ARG A 373 11.64 -28.00 13.86
C ARG A 373 12.83 -28.92 13.63
N ASP A 374 13.49 -29.30 14.71
CA ASP A 374 14.55 -30.32 14.72
C ASP A 374 14.49 -31.17 16.00
N ASP A 375 13.37 -31.87 16.19
CA ASP A 375 13.13 -32.66 17.40
C ASP A 375 14.06 -33.88 17.50
N GLN A 376 14.61 -34.33 16.37
CA GLN A 376 15.63 -35.40 16.31
C GLN A 376 17.03 -34.89 16.69
N LYS A 377 17.25 -33.58 16.78
CA LYS A 377 18.60 -32.98 16.83
C LYS A 377 19.48 -33.55 15.71
N ALA A 378 18.89 -33.63 14.52
CA ALA A 378 19.57 -34.19 13.35
C ALA A 378 20.58 -33.20 12.78
N LEU A 379 20.35 -31.89 12.92
CA LEU A 379 21.21 -30.86 12.38
C LEU A 379 22.33 -30.47 13.37
N PRO A 380 23.56 -30.18 12.89
CA PRO A 380 24.00 -30.37 11.52
C PRO A 380 24.26 -31.85 11.19
N LEU A 381 24.07 -32.23 9.91
CA LEU A 381 24.42 -33.57 9.42
C LEU A 381 25.94 -33.75 9.33
N SER A 382 26.40 -34.99 9.52
CA SER A 382 27.82 -35.36 9.36
C SER A 382 28.20 -35.40 7.88
N ARG A 383 29.42 -34.92 7.57
CA ARG A 383 30.00 -34.97 6.21
C ARG A 383 30.64 -36.32 5.87
N GLY A 384 30.95 -37.14 6.88
CA GLY A 384 31.62 -38.44 6.72
C GLY A 384 30.68 -39.66 6.78
N GLY A 385 29.36 -39.44 6.83
CA GLY A 385 28.35 -40.51 6.91
C GLY A 385 27.70 -40.81 5.56
N SER A 386 26.95 -41.90 5.51
CA SER A 386 26.13 -42.27 4.35
C SER A 386 24.85 -41.41 4.28
N LEU A 387 24.64 -40.75 3.15
CA LEU A 387 23.52 -39.82 2.92
C LEU A 387 22.70 -40.25 1.71
N VAL A 388 21.39 -40.35 1.88
CA VAL A 388 20.44 -40.59 0.79
C VAL A 388 19.64 -39.31 0.52
N TYR A 389 19.60 -38.89 -0.74
CA TYR A 389 18.79 -37.76 -1.20
C TYR A 389 17.57 -38.27 -1.98
N VAL A 390 16.39 -38.12 -1.39
CA VAL A 390 15.10 -38.51 -1.97
C VAL A 390 14.40 -37.28 -2.54
N TYR A 391 14.03 -37.33 -3.82
CA TYR A 391 13.39 -36.21 -4.50
C TYR A 391 12.44 -36.65 -5.62
N PRO A 392 11.36 -35.91 -5.87
CA PRO A 392 10.43 -36.26 -6.95
C PRO A 392 11.00 -35.90 -8.34
N CYS A 393 10.86 -36.85 -9.26
CA CYS A 393 11.09 -36.74 -10.70
C CYS A 393 9.74 -36.91 -11.41
N GLY A 394 9.24 -35.91 -12.11
CA GLY A 394 7.91 -36.01 -12.73
C GLY A 394 7.56 -34.82 -13.59
N LYS A 395 6.36 -34.84 -14.20
CA LYS A 395 5.84 -33.69 -14.93
C LYS A 395 5.69 -32.53 -13.94
N ALA A 396 6.18 -31.34 -14.31
CA ALA A 396 6.03 -30.16 -13.48
C ALA A 396 4.57 -29.97 -13.07
N LEU A 397 4.31 -29.82 -11.77
CA LEU A 397 3.03 -29.29 -11.29
C LEU A 397 2.81 -27.95 -11.99
N ARG A 398 1.67 -27.81 -12.66
CA ARG A 398 1.29 -26.58 -13.37
C ARG A 398 1.19 -25.46 -12.33
N VAL A 399 2.13 -24.52 -12.34
CA VAL A 399 2.06 -23.28 -11.54
C VAL A 399 1.89 -22.13 -12.53
N GLY A 400 0.71 -21.52 -12.52
CA GLY A 400 0.20 -20.68 -13.61
C GLY A 400 1.11 -19.54 -14.09
N ALA A 401 1.80 -18.84 -13.19
CA ALA A 401 2.57 -17.64 -13.55
C ALA A 401 3.90 -17.92 -14.31
N SER A 402 4.42 -19.14 -14.23
CA SER A 402 5.59 -19.55 -15.03
C SER A 402 5.21 -20.12 -16.39
N GLY A 403 3.92 -20.37 -16.65
CA GLY A 403 3.44 -21.06 -17.86
C GLY A 403 2.51 -20.22 -18.75
N SER A 404 2.31 -18.93 -18.48
CA SER A 404 1.45 -18.07 -19.30
C SER A 404 1.98 -17.93 -20.73
N GLY A 405 1.43 -18.73 -21.65
CA GLY A 405 1.67 -18.63 -23.09
C GLY A 405 3.02 -19.14 -23.59
N GLU A 406 3.81 -19.82 -22.76
CA GLU A 406 5.03 -20.52 -23.19
C GLU A 406 4.68 -21.96 -23.56
N THR A 407 5.27 -22.48 -24.65
CA THR A 407 5.19 -23.91 -24.99
C THR A 407 5.55 -24.70 -23.74
N VAL A 408 4.70 -25.66 -23.39
CA VAL A 408 4.80 -26.52 -22.20
C VAL A 408 6.16 -27.21 -22.15
N THR A 409 7.19 -26.53 -21.65
CA THR A 409 8.49 -27.12 -21.36
C THR A 409 8.36 -27.71 -19.97
N CYS A 410 7.95 -28.97 -19.93
CA CYS A 410 8.04 -29.83 -18.74
C CYS A 410 9.52 -29.98 -18.36
N VAL A 411 10.09 -28.98 -17.68
CA VAL A 411 11.39 -29.15 -17.01
C VAL A 411 11.13 -29.91 -15.70
N PRO A 412 11.84 -31.01 -15.43
CA PRO A 412 11.69 -31.78 -14.19
C PRO A 412 11.86 -30.91 -12.94
N TYR A 413 11.19 -31.36 -11.89
CA TYR A 413 10.78 -30.60 -10.72
C TYR A 413 11.89 -30.19 -9.74
N THR A 414 13.08 -30.78 -9.86
CA THR A 414 14.33 -30.32 -9.24
C THR A 414 15.44 -30.54 -10.26
N PRO A 415 16.21 -29.50 -10.61
CA PRO A 415 17.37 -29.70 -11.45
C PRO A 415 18.38 -30.61 -10.71
N PRO A 416 19.22 -31.34 -11.44
CA PRO A 416 20.42 -32.02 -10.93
C PRO A 416 21.35 -31.14 -10.03
N GLU A 417 21.05 -29.86 -9.85
CA GLU A 417 21.85 -28.85 -9.17
C GLU A 417 21.87 -29.02 -7.64
N PHE A 418 20.77 -29.41 -6.98
CA PHE A 418 20.83 -29.59 -5.52
C PHE A 418 21.67 -30.81 -5.13
N SER A 419 21.57 -31.90 -5.90
CA SER A 419 22.43 -33.07 -5.65
C SER A 419 23.90 -32.74 -5.92
N GLN A 420 24.22 -31.90 -6.91
CA GLN A 420 25.58 -31.38 -7.10
C GLN A 420 26.07 -30.58 -5.89
N ILE A 421 25.24 -29.69 -5.33
CA ILE A 421 25.58 -28.93 -4.11
C ILE A 421 25.80 -29.88 -2.92
N LEU A 422 24.92 -30.84 -2.70
CA LEU A 422 25.05 -31.81 -1.60
C LEU A 422 26.32 -32.67 -1.75
N LYS A 423 26.72 -33.02 -2.99
CA LYS A 423 27.97 -33.75 -3.27
C LYS A 423 29.25 -32.99 -2.88
N LEU A 424 29.19 -31.66 -2.76
CA LEU A 424 30.31 -30.87 -2.21
C LEU A 424 30.54 -31.14 -0.71
N PHE A 425 29.49 -31.59 0.00
CA PHE A 425 29.55 -31.92 1.42
C PHE A 425 29.72 -33.43 1.66
N VAL A 426 29.05 -34.26 0.85
CA VAL A 426 29.11 -35.73 0.92
C VAL A 426 29.30 -36.30 -0.49
N PRO A 427 30.55 -36.57 -0.94
CA PRO A 427 30.84 -37.00 -2.30
C PRO A 427 30.10 -38.27 -2.74
N ASP A 428 29.94 -39.23 -1.82
CA ASP A 428 29.28 -40.53 -2.06
C ASP A 428 27.74 -40.47 -1.86
N LEU A 429 27.11 -39.33 -2.19
CA LEU A 429 25.66 -39.12 -2.08
C LEU A 429 24.88 -40.16 -2.90
N ILE A 430 23.94 -40.84 -2.25
CA ILE A 430 23.02 -41.77 -2.91
C ILE A 430 21.76 -41.01 -3.35
N GLU A 431 21.57 -40.86 -4.66
CA GLU A 431 20.38 -40.23 -5.24
C GLU A 431 19.23 -41.25 -5.41
N CYS A 432 18.05 -40.90 -4.90
CA CYS A 432 16.83 -41.71 -4.96
C CYS A 432 15.67 -40.89 -5.56
N PRO A 433 15.63 -40.73 -6.89
CA PRO A 433 14.49 -40.11 -7.56
C PRO A 433 13.23 -40.98 -7.45
N PHE A 434 12.05 -40.38 -7.30
CA PHE A 434 10.76 -41.09 -7.36
C PHE A 434 9.77 -40.39 -8.29
N PHE A 435 8.89 -41.15 -8.94
CA PHE A 435 7.93 -40.62 -9.91
C PHE A 435 6.51 -40.50 -9.34
N ASP A 436 5.64 -39.77 -10.05
CA ASP A 436 4.20 -39.81 -9.76
C ASP A 436 3.71 -41.26 -9.82
N ASP A 437 2.90 -41.69 -8.84
CA ASP A 437 2.41 -43.08 -8.64
C ASP A 437 3.46 -44.12 -8.19
N ALA A 438 4.72 -43.71 -7.94
CA ALA A 438 5.76 -44.63 -7.44
C ALA A 438 5.59 -44.95 -5.95
N THR A 439 5.76 -46.22 -5.60
CA THR A 439 6.08 -46.65 -4.23
C THR A 439 7.57 -46.92 -4.13
N LEU A 440 8.17 -46.74 -2.94
CA LEU A 440 9.58 -47.11 -2.76
C LEU A 440 9.74 -48.61 -2.95
N ASP A 441 10.59 -49.03 -3.88
CA ASP A 441 10.96 -50.44 -4.03
C ASP A 441 11.82 -50.93 -2.84
N GLU A 442 11.92 -52.24 -2.65
CA GLU A 442 12.66 -52.82 -1.52
C GLU A 442 14.16 -52.47 -1.54
N SER A 443 14.74 -52.29 -2.72
CA SER A 443 16.14 -51.85 -2.88
C SER A 443 16.35 -50.45 -2.31
N THR A 444 15.43 -49.54 -2.61
CA THR A 444 15.43 -48.15 -2.17
C THR A 444 15.17 -48.07 -0.67
N LYS A 445 14.19 -48.83 -0.15
CA LYS A 445 13.96 -48.95 1.30
C LYS A 445 15.20 -49.45 2.05
N SER A 446 15.91 -50.43 1.49
CA SER A 446 17.16 -50.95 2.06
C SER A 446 18.24 -49.88 2.15
N LYS A 447 18.47 -49.12 1.06
CA LYS A 447 19.41 -47.98 1.04
C LYS A 447 19.07 -46.93 2.09
N ILE A 448 17.80 -46.54 2.17
CA ILE A 448 17.28 -45.56 3.15
C ILE A 448 17.50 -46.05 4.59
N SER A 449 17.25 -47.33 4.85
CA SER A 449 17.39 -47.92 6.20
C SER A 449 18.85 -48.06 6.65
N GLN A 450 19.76 -48.27 5.70
CA GLN A 450 21.19 -48.36 5.99
C GLN A 450 21.84 -46.97 6.18
N ALA A 451 21.33 -45.95 5.50
CA ALA A 451 21.87 -44.59 5.54
C ALA A 451 21.88 -43.98 6.95
N ASP A 452 22.88 -43.15 7.23
CA ASP A 452 22.99 -42.41 8.50
C ASP A 452 22.01 -41.24 8.55
N ALA A 453 21.73 -40.64 7.39
CA ALA A 453 20.72 -39.61 7.23
C ALA A 453 20.05 -39.66 5.85
N VAL A 454 18.83 -39.16 5.80
CA VAL A 454 18.01 -39.05 4.59
C VAL A 454 17.55 -37.61 4.45
N ILE A 455 17.79 -37.00 3.30
CA ILE A 455 17.21 -35.70 2.92
C ILE A 455 16.04 -35.96 1.98
N LEU A 456 14.85 -35.51 2.34
CA LEU A 456 13.68 -35.49 1.47
C LEU A 456 13.45 -34.06 0.96
N ALA A 457 13.65 -33.82 -0.34
CA ALA A 457 13.17 -32.60 -0.98
C ALA A 457 11.71 -32.74 -1.41
N SER A 458 10.89 -31.76 -1.05
CA SER A 458 9.47 -31.68 -1.36
C SER A 458 9.11 -30.29 -1.88
N ARG A 459 8.06 -30.17 -2.68
CA ARG A 459 7.56 -28.89 -3.21
C ARG A 459 6.06 -28.96 -3.50
N ASN A 460 5.31 -28.18 -2.73
CA ASN A 460 3.86 -28.17 -2.84
C ASN A 460 3.29 -29.61 -2.71
N CYS A 461 3.86 -30.43 -1.83
CA CYS A 461 3.48 -31.81 -1.54
C CYS A 461 1.97 -31.97 -1.24
N ARG A 462 1.32 -30.91 -0.73
CA ARG A 462 -0.15 -30.87 -0.57
C ARG A 462 -0.93 -31.07 -1.88
N LEU A 463 -0.33 -30.72 -3.02
CA LEU A 463 -0.92 -30.90 -4.34
C LEU A 463 -0.52 -32.25 -4.98
N ASN A 464 0.39 -33.02 -4.38
CA ASN A 464 0.88 -34.29 -4.91
C ASN A 464 0.76 -35.43 -3.87
N PRO A 465 -0.23 -36.33 -4.01
CA PRO A 465 -0.43 -37.46 -3.09
C PRO A 465 0.78 -38.40 -2.97
N SER A 466 1.53 -38.62 -4.05
CA SER A 466 2.70 -39.51 -4.08
C SER A 466 3.79 -39.00 -3.14
N GLN A 467 4.09 -37.70 -3.16
CA GLN A 467 5.08 -37.11 -2.25
C GLN A 467 4.68 -37.29 -0.78
N ARG A 468 3.39 -37.17 -0.45
CA ARG A 468 2.90 -37.39 0.93
C ARG A 468 3.07 -38.83 1.37
N LEU A 469 2.76 -39.77 0.49
CA LEU A 469 2.92 -41.20 0.75
C LEU A 469 4.39 -41.54 1.02
N ILE A 470 5.29 -41.11 0.14
CA ILE A 470 6.73 -41.31 0.27
C ILE A 470 7.23 -40.71 1.58
N GLY A 471 6.89 -39.46 1.89
CA GLY A 471 7.31 -38.82 3.13
C GLY A 471 6.84 -39.56 4.39
N THR A 472 5.62 -40.14 4.36
CA THR A 472 5.11 -40.97 5.46
C THR A 472 5.88 -42.28 5.60
N GLN A 473 6.22 -42.93 4.48
CA GLN A 473 7.02 -44.16 4.49
C GLN A 473 8.43 -43.90 5.05
N LEU A 474 9.08 -42.80 4.67
CA LEU A 474 10.42 -42.47 5.13
C LEU A 474 10.51 -42.33 6.66
N VAL A 475 9.47 -41.86 7.34
CA VAL A 475 9.46 -41.73 8.82
C VAL A 475 9.81 -43.06 9.50
N ASN A 476 9.37 -44.19 8.95
CA ASN A 476 9.56 -45.52 9.53
C ASN A 476 10.83 -46.23 9.04
N HIS A 477 11.49 -45.70 8.01
CA HIS A 477 12.66 -46.33 7.38
C HIS A 477 13.95 -45.55 7.58
N SER A 478 13.91 -44.31 8.07
CA SER A 478 15.11 -43.46 8.20
C SER A 478 15.63 -43.45 9.64
N LYS A 479 16.96 -43.53 9.84
CA LYS A 479 17.58 -43.24 11.15
C LYS A 479 17.43 -41.77 11.53
N LYS A 480 17.79 -40.88 10.60
CA LYS A 480 17.60 -39.43 10.67
C LYS A 480 16.93 -38.96 9.37
N LEU A 481 15.81 -38.25 9.47
CA LEU A 481 15.07 -37.75 8.31
C LEU A 481 14.97 -36.24 8.37
N VAL A 482 15.58 -35.57 7.39
CA VAL A 482 15.51 -34.13 7.20
C VAL A 482 14.62 -33.85 6.00
N SER A 483 13.44 -33.28 6.22
CA SER A 483 12.57 -32.83 5.13
C SER A 483 12.82 -31.35 4.81
N ILE A 484 12.94 -31.05 3.53
CA ILE A 484 13.13 -29.69 3.02
C ILE A 484 11.96 -29.35 2.10
N ALA A 485 11.21 -28.32 2.47
CA ALA A 485 10.24 -27.68 1.60
C ALA A 485 10.98 -26.70 0.67
N THR A 486 11.12 -27.07 -0.61
CA THR A 486 11.84 -26.29 -1.63
C THR A 486 11.00 -25.16 -2.23
N CYS A 487 9.73 -25.07 -1.87
CA CYS A 487 8.82 -24.00 -2.29
C CYS A 487 7.90 -23.63 -1.11
N VAL A 488 6.60 -23.85 -1.20
CA VAL A 488 5.68 -23.49 -0.11
C VAL A 488 6.06 -24.24 1.18
N PRO A 489 6.10 -23.55 2.33
CA PRO A 489 6.63 -24.13 3.56
C PRO A 489 5.59 -25.01 4.30
N TYR A 490 4.45 -25.32 3.67
CA TYR A 490 3.37 -26.11 4.27
C TYR A 490 3.61 -27.62 4.23
N ASP A 491 4.62 -28.04 3.48
CA ASP A 491 4.96 -29.44 3.28
C ASP A 491 5.40 -30.04 4.62
N PHE A 492 4.74 -31.12 5.02
CA PHE A 492 5.01 -31.86 6.25
C PHE A 492 4.90 -31.08 7.59
N LEU A 493 4.37 -29.85 7.61
CA LEU A 493 4.14 -29.11 8.86
C LEU A 493 3.31 -29.90 9.88
N ASN A 494 2.30 -30.63 9.44
CA ASN A 494 1.41 -31.44 10.29
C ASN A 494 1.66 -32.95 10.14
N SER A 495 2.91 -33.37 9.88
CA SER A 495 3.29 -34.79 9.73
C SER A 495 4.09 -35.30 10.93
N GLY A 496 4.38 -36.61 10.95
CA GLY A 496 5.28 -37.24 11.93
C GLY A 496 6.78 -37.02 11.68
N ILE A 497 7.18 -36.26 10.65
CA ILE A 497 8.60 -35.98 10.37
C ILE A 497 9.14 -35.04 11.45
N LYS A 498 10.24 -35.39 12.12
CA LYS A 498 10.75 -34.67 13.29
C LYS A 498 11.71 -33.51 12.97
N THR A 499 12.32 -33.50 11.79
CA THR A 499 13.21 -32.43 11.34
C THR A 499 12.74 -31.87 10.01
N CYS A 500 12.38 -30.60 9.98
CA CYS A 500 11.80 -29.91 8.82
C CYS A 500 12.43 -28.53 8.62
N LEU A 501 12.76 -28.20 7.37
CA LEU A 501 13.26 -26.90 6.95
C LEU A 501 12.44 -26.36 5.78
N ALA A 502 12.43 -25.04 5.62
CA ALA A 502 11.91 -24.36 4.45
C ALA A 502 12.96 -23.40 3.86
N MET A 503 13.04 -23.37 2.54
CA MET A 503 13.92 -22.48 1.78
C MET A 503 13.17 -21.59 0.78
N TYR A 504 11.84 -21.74 0.67
CA TYR A 504 10.90 -20.83 0.00
C TYR A 504 10.98 -20.71 -1.52
N GLU A 505 11.99 -21.24 -2.19
CA GLU A 505 12.10 -21.19 -3.64
C GLU A 505 13.12 -22.20 -4.18
N PRO A 506 12.86 -22.83 -5.35
CA PRO A 506 13.74 -23.86 -5.91
C PRO A 506 14.85 -23.24 -6.78
N THR A 507 15.65 -22.33 -6.22
CA THR A 507 16.78 -21.68 -6.91
C THR A 507 18.12 -22.24 -6.42
N VAL A 508 19.17 -22.15 -7.25
CA VAL A 508 20.52 -22.65 -6.91
C VAL A 508 21.04 -21.98 -5.64
N GLU A 509 20.79 -20.68 -5.49
CA GLU A 509 21.20 -19.87 -4.35
C GLU A 509 20.48 -20.30 -3.06
N ALA A 510 19.17 -20.57 -3.13
CA ALA A 510 18.40 -21.09 -2.00
C ALA A 510 18.84 -22.52 -1.62
N PHE A 511 19.13 -23.37 -2.60
CA PHE A 511 19.69 -24.71 -2.37
C PHE A 511 21.05 -24.64 -1.67
N GLN A 512 21.94 -23.74 -2.09
CA GLN A 512 23.23 -23.54 -1.44
C GLN A 512 23.08 -23.08 0.01
N ALA A 513 22.18 -22.12 0.27
CA ALA A 513 21.90 -21.66 1.62
C ALA A 513 21.32 -22.79 2.49
N ALA A 514 20.40 -23.60 1.95
CA ALA A 514 19.83 -24.74 2.66
C ALA A 514 20.90 -25.80 3.00
N ALA A 515 21.78 -26.14 2.06
CA ALA A 515 22.91 -27.05 2.32
C ALA A 515 23.84 -26.50 3.41
N ASN A 516 24.15 -25.20 3.37
CA ASN A 516 24.97 -24.55 4.39
C ASN A 516 24.35 -24.69 5.79
N VAL A 517 23.03 -24.56 5.93
CA VAL A 517 22.35 -24.80 7.22
C VAL A 517 22.38 -26.27 7.61
N ILE A 518 22.09 -27.18 6.67
CA ILE A 518 22.05 -28.63 6.93
C ILE A 518 23.39 -29.16 7.44
N PHE A 519 24.51 -28.65 6.91
CA PHE A 519 25.87 -29.07 7.28
C PHE A 519 26.58 -28.09 8.23
N GLY A 520 25.84 -27.18 8.87
CA GLY A 520 26.35 -26.33 9.96
C GLY A 520 27.37 -25.26 9.54
N VAL A 521 27.39 -24.87 8.27
CA VAL A 521 28.15 -23.69 7.80
C VAL A 521 27.47 -22.40 8.28
N ASN A 522 26.14 -22.36 8.20
CA ASN A 522 25.32 -21.24 8.65
C ASN A 522 24.25 -21.73 9.65
N GLU A 523 23.74 -20.83 10.49
CA GLU A 523 22.56 -21.09 11.31
C GLU A 523 21.27 -20.75 10.55
N GLY A 524 20.24 -21.58 10.66
CA GLY A 524 18.93 -21.34 10.04
C GLY A 524 18.08 -20.36 10.84
N VAL A 525 18.37 -19.07 10.71
CA VAL A 525 17.76 -17.98 11.51
C VAL A 525 16.42 -17.46 10.96
N GLY A 526 15.98 -17.96 9.81
CA GLY A 526 14.71 -17.56 9.20
C GLY A 526 13.51 -17.87 10.10
N LYS A 527 12.43 -17.11 9.93
CA LYS A 527 11.17 -17.27 10.65
C LYS A 527 10.07 -17.65 9.68
N LEU A 528 9.27 -18.65 10.05
CA LEU A 528 8.15 -19.08 9.23
C LEU A 528 7.15 -17.92 9.01
N PRO A 529 6.98 -17.41 7.77
CA PRO A 529 6.12 -16.24 7.52
C PRO A 529 4.66 -16.61 7.29
N VAL A 530 4.30 -17.87 7.61
CA VAL A 530 2.95 -18.43 7.47
C VAL A 530 2.57 -19.18 8.73
N CYS A 531 1.27 -19.47 8.87
CA CYS A 531 0.66 -20.05 10.06
C CYS A 531 0.88 -19.18 11.32
N THR A 532 1.06 -17.88 11.13
CA THR A 532 1.35 -16.94 12.22
C THR A 532 0.06 -16.46 12.89
N LYS A 533 -0.60 -17.32 13.66
CA LYS A 533 -1.72 -16.86 14.51
C LYS A 533 -1.16 -16.13 15.73
N ARG A 534 -1.18 -14.79 15.70
CA ARG A 534 -0.97 -14.02 16.93
C ARG A 534 -2.20 -14.16 17.82
N PRO A 535 -2.06 -14.49 19.12
CA PRO A 535 -3.20 -14.45 20.03
C PRO A 535 -3.75 -13.01 20.05
N PRO A 536 -5.08 -12.84 20.05
CA PRO A 536 -5.68 -11.52 20.12
C PRO A 536 -5.29 -10.86 21.44
N LEU A 537 -4.88 -9.59 21.37
CA LEU A 537 -4.65 -8.80 22.58
C LEU A 537 -6.01 -8.50 23.22
N PRO A 538 -6.16 -8.62 24.55
CA PRO A 538 -7.38 -8.22 25.23
C PRO A 538 -7.54 -6.69 25.12
N ILE A 539 -8.71 -6.26 24.64
CA ILE A 539 -9.06 -4.85 24.48
C ILE A 539 -10.29 -4.57 25.32
N ASP A 540 -10.17 -3.63 26.24
CA ASP A 540 -11.24 -3.20 27.12
C ASP A 540 -11.79 -1.84 26.71
N SER A 541 -13.07 -1.59 27.02
CA SER A 541 -13.60 -0.23 26.98
C SER A 541 -12.93 0.59 28.07
N PHE A 542 -12.64 1.86 27.76
CA PHE A 542 -12.09 2.80 28.71
C PHE A 542 -13.09 3.08 29.83
N ASP A 543 -12.61 2.94 31.06
CA ASP A 543 -13.33 3.25 32.29
C ASP A 543 -12.66 4.46 32.94
N PRO A 544 -13.32 5.64 33.02
CA PRO A 544 -12.73 6.83 33.61
C PRO A 544 -12.19 6.64 35.04
N GLU A 545 -12.84 5.83 35.89
CA GLU A 545 -12.41 5.63 37.27
C GLU A 545 -11.10 4.85 37.33
N ARG A 546 -10.94 3.86 36.45
CA ARG A 546 -9.76 2.99 36.37
C ARG A 546 -8.63 3.60 35.55
N ASP A 547 -8.95 4.13 34.38
CA ASP A 547 -7.98 4.36 33.30
C ASP A 547 -7.54 5.82 33.17
N MET A 548 -8.34 6.80 33.62
CA MET A 548 -8.09 8.22 33.34
C MET A 548 -6.71 8.69 33.78
N LYS A 549 -6.33 8.40 35.02
CA LYS A 549 -5.02 8.79 35.56
C LYS A 549 -3.87 8.12 34.79
N LEU A 550 -4.04 6.85 34.39
CA LEU A 550 -3.03 6.09 33.65
C LEU A 550 -2.89 6.62 32.21
N ALA A 551 -4.00 6.94 31.55
CA ALA A 551 -4.00 7.51 30.21
C ALA A 551 -3.36 8.92 30.17
N ILE A 552 -3.65 9.77 31.16
CA ILE A 552 -3.02 11.10 31.30
C ILE A 552 -1.51 10.97 31.54
N ASN A 553 -1.08 10.06 32.43
CA ASN A 553 0.34 9.82 32.66
C ASN A 553 1.05 9.32 31.40
N LEU A 554 0.41 8.40 30.67
CA LEU A 554 0.92 7.88 29.39
C LEU A 554 1.02 9.00 28.34
N TRP A 555 0.04 9.91 28.29
CA TRP A 555 0.06 11.08 27.43
C TRP A 555 1.26 11.98 27.73
N HIS A 556 1.41 12.43 28.98
CA HIS A 556 2.48 13.35 29.36
C HIS A 556 3.86 12.74 29.13
N MET A 557 4.00 11.42 29.32
CA MET A 557 5.25 10.70 29.03
C MET A 557 5.57 10.64 27.53
N LEU A 558 4.56 10.36 26.69
CA LEU A 558 4.77 10.16 25.24
C LEU A 558 4.76 11.45 24.42
N LEU A 559 4.05 12.47 24.88
CA LEU A 559 3.80 13.71 24.17
C LEU A 559 4.12 14.93 25.06
N PRO A 560 5.38 15.09 25.51
CA PRO A 560 5.75 16.16 26.44
C PRO A 560 5.50 17.56 25.86
N HIS A 561 5.62 17.74 24.55
CA HIS A 561 5.32 19.02 23.86
C HIS A 561 3.81 19.33 23.77
N TYR A 562 2.96 18.36 24.08
CA TYR A 562 1.51 18.46 24.09
C TYR A 562 0.94 18.18 25.49
N ALA A 563 1.75 18.33 26.55
CA ALA A 563 1.34 18.08 27.92
C ALA A 563 0.49 19.23 28.46
N VAL A 564 -0.82 19.04 28.46
CA VAL A 564 -1.81 19.99 28.98
C VAL A 564 -2.23 19.62 30.42
N PRO A 565 -2.84 20.53 31.19
CA PRO A 565 -3.32 20.23 32.54
C PRO A 565 -4.20 18.97 32.61
N ALA A 566 -4.14 18.22 33.73
CA ALA A 566 -4.82 16.94 33.85
C ALA A 566 -6.36 17.07 33.85
N ASP A 567 -6.88 18.11 34.50
CA ASP A 567 -8.30 18.50 34.49
C ASP A 567 -8.80 18.80 33.07
N ARG A 568 -7.94 19.42 32.24
CA ARG A 568 -8.23 19.67 30.83
C ARG A 568 -8.42 18.37 30.06
N LEU A 569 -7.51 17.39 30.19
CA LEU A 569 -7.65 16.08 29.54
C LEU A 569 -8.85 15.30 30.08
N HIS A 570 -9.07 15.33 31.40
CA HIS A 570 -10.20 14.67 32.02
C HIS A 570 -11.52 15.14 31.43
N HIS A 571 -11.73 16.45 31.32
CA HIS A 571 -12.95 17.00 30.73
C HIS A 571 -13.14 16.55 29.27
N LEU A 572 -12.06 16.49 28.48
CA LEU A 572 -12.17 16.17 27.06
C LEU A 572 -12.41 14.68 26.82
N LEU A 573 -11.76 13.81 27.60
CA LEU A 573 -11.87 12.35 27.47
C LEU A 573 -13.16 11.78 28.10
N ASP A 574 -13.78 12.48 29.04
CA ASP A 574 -15.00 12.02 29.73
C ASP A 574 -16.29 12.50 29.02
N ARG A 575 -16.23 12.73 27.70
CA ARG A 575 -17.38 13.21 26.94
C ARG A 575 -18.30 12.07 26.51
N PRO A 576 -19.63 12.26 26.52
CA PRO A 576 -20.60 11.22 26.16
C PRO A 576 -20.44 10.68 24.72
N ASN A 577 -19.97 11.51 23.79
CA ASN A 577 -19.73 11.11 22.39
C ASN A 577 -18.38 10.39 22.19
N GLY A 578 -17.62 10.18 23.25
CA GLY A 578 -16.36 9.46 23.27
C GLY A 578 -16.55 7.94 23.44
N LYS A 579 -15.88 7.15 22.59
CA LYS A 579 -15.75 5.69 22.76
C LYS A 579 -14.27 5.34 22.76
N HIS A 580 -13.70 5.12 23.94
CA HIS A 580 -12.26 4.97 24.10
C HIS A 580 -11.92 3.52 24.48
N PHE A 581 -10.70 3.08 24.16
CA PHE A 581 -10.29 1.69 24.41
C PHE A 581 -8.86 1.62 24.96
N THR A 582 -8.61 0.57 25.73
CA THR A 582 -7.32 0.30 26.39
C THR A 582 -6.86 -1.13 26.16
N ILE A 583 -5.55 -1.34 26.18
CA ILE A 583 -4.93 -2.67 26.25
C ILE A 583 -4.02 -2.71 27.47
N TYR A 584 -4.18 -3.75 28.27
CA TYR A 584 -3.29 -4.09 29.37
C TYR A 584 -2.41 -5.29 29.01
N VAL A 585 -1.14 -5.24 29.39
CA VAL A 585 -0.20 -6.37 29.30
C VAL A 585 0.53 -6.43 30.64
N GLU A 586 0.45 -7.57 31.32
CA GLU A 586 1.06 -7.76 32.65
C GLU A 586 0.65 -6.65 33.64
N ASP A 587 -0.65 -6.35 33.70
CA ASP A 587 -1.27 -5.29 34.52
C ASP A 587 -0.78 -3.85 34.25
N GLN A 588 0.05 -3.65 33.23
CA GLN A 588 0.47 -2.33 32.78
C GLN A 588 -0.39 -1.87 31.60
N LEU A 589 -0.84 -0.61 31.62
CA LEU A 589 -1.49 0.03 30.47
C LEU A 589 -0.50 0.10 29.29
N ALA A 590 -0.67 -0.81 28.33
CA ALA A 590 0.21 -0.97 27.19
C ALA A 590 -0.16 -0.02 26.04
N GLY A 591 -1.46 0.29 25.88
CA GLY A 591 -1.92 1.25 24.91
C GLY A 591 -3.31 1.82 25.22
N PHE A 592 -3.57 3.00 24.67
CA PHE A 592 -4.81 3.75 24.81
C PHE A 592 -5.17 4.41 23.48
N ILE A 593 -6.45 4.38 23.11
CA ILE A 593 -6.98 5.07 21.93
C ILE A 593 -8.23 5.88 22.31
N ALA A 594 -8.21 7.17 21.98
CA ALA A 594 -9.37 8.05 22.13
C ALA A 594 -10.06 8.22 20.78
N THR A 595 -11.36 7.93 20.75
CA THR A 595 -12.20 8.10 19.56
C THR A 595 -13.50 8.81 19.87
N TYR A 596 -14.01 9.54 18.88
CA TYR A 596 -15.26 10.29 18.96
C TYR A 596 -16.10 10.06 17.72
N VAL A 597 -17.41 9.99 17.89
CA VAL A 597 -18.37 10.00 16.78
C VAL A 597 -18.91 11.42 16.66
N ASN A 598 -18.95 11.94 15.44
CA ASN A 598 -19.69 13.17 15.16
C ASN A 598 -21.17 12.81 14.99
N GLU A 599 -22.05 13.40 15.80
CA GLU A 599 -23.49 13.13 15.73
C GLU A 599 -24.13 13.78 14.49
N ASP A 600 -23.57 14.90 14.00
CA ASP A 600 -24.12 15.71 12.91
C ASP A 600 -23.60 15.30 11.53
N ARG A 601 -22.46 14.60 11.49
CA ARG A 601 -21.82 14.14 10.25
C ARG A 601 -21.46 12.66 10.38
N PRO A 602 -21.63 11.85 9.32
CA PRO A 602 -21.34 10.42 9.37
C PRO A 602 -19.83 10.13 9.33
N THR A 603 -19.05 10.74 10.24
CA THR A 603 -17.60 10.66 10.34
C THR A 603 -17.21 10.40 11.79
N ALA A 604 -16.39 9.38 12.01
CA ALA A 604 -15.76 9.11 13.28
C ALA A 604 -14.31 9.56 13.27
N TYR A 605 -13.78 9.82 14.45
CA TYR A 605 -12.46 10.39 14.66
C TYR A 605 -11.63 9.47 15.55
N ILE A 606 -10.44 9.10 15.10
CA ILE A 606 -9.37 8.58 15.97
C ILE A 606 -8.51 9.78 16.33
N SER A 607 -8.76 10.34 17.51
CA SER A 607 -8.15 11.60 17.93
C SER A 607 -6.77 11.41 18.52
N VAL A 608 -6.55 10.30 19.21
CA VAL A 608 -5.31 10.04 19.94
C VAL A 608 -5.04 8.55 19.95
N LEU A 609 -3.81 8.14 19.66
CA LEU A 609 -3.31 6.79 19.84
C LEU A 609 -2.00 6.85 20.61
N LEU A 610 -1.95 6.20 21.77
CA LEU A 610 -0.78 6.11 22.64
C LEU A 610 -0.40 4.65 22.83
N VAL A 611 0.86 4.33 22.57
CA VAL A 611 1.42 2.99 22.83
C VAL A 611 2.70 3.16 23.63
N HIS A 612 2.70 2.56 24.82
CA HIS A 612 3.83 2.61 25.73
C HIS A 612 5.09 2.01 25.06
N PRO A 613 6.28 2.63 25.18
CA PRO A 613 7.46 2.25 24.39
C PRO A 613 7.85 0.77 24.50
N LYS A 614 7.74 0.18 25.70
CA LYS A 614 8.03 -1.26 25.95
C LYS A 614 7.19 -2.23 25.13
N PHE A 615 5.99 -1.82 24.70
CA PHE A 615 5.02 -2.68 23.99
C PHE A 615 4.85 -2.29 22.52
N ARG A 616 5.66 -1.36 22.00
CA ARG A 616 5.70 -1.05 20.57
C ARG A 616 6.18 -2.25 19.77
N SER A 617 5.80 -2.30 18.49
CA SER A 617 6.09 -3.42 17.57
C SER A 617 5.52 -4.80 17.99
N ARG A 618 4.68 -4.86 19.03
CA ARG A 618 3.97 -6.07 19.47
C ARG A 618 2.51 -6.17 18.98
N GLY A 619 2.08 -5.25 18.11
CA GLY A 619 0.72 -5.23 17.55
C GLY A 619 -0.32 -4.43 18.35
N VAL A 620 0.03 -3.90 19.53
CA VAL A 620 -0.88 -3.11 20.40
C VAL A 620 -1.61 -1.99 19.65
N GLY A 621 -0.87 -1.11 18.98
CA GLY A 621 -1.48 -0.01 18.24
C GLY A 621 -2.36 -0.47 17.06
N THR A 622 -1.97 -1.55 16.37
CA THR A 622 -2.79 -2.13 15.30
C THR A 622 -4.12 -2.62 15.86
N ALA A 623 -4.06 -3.41 16.93
CA ALA A 623 -5.23 -4.00 17.56
C ALA A 623 -6.21 -2.91 18.03
N LEU A 624 -5.70 -1.83 18.64
CA LEU A 624 -6.52 -0.68 19.05
C LEU A 624 -7.21 0.01 17.88
N VAL A 625 -6.47 0.30 16.80
CA VAL A 625 -7.04 0.96 15.62
C VAL A 625 -8.07 0.07 14.92
N GLU A 626 -7.80 -1.22 14.74
CA GLU A 626 -8.74 -2.16 14.13
C GLU A 626 -9.99 -2.37 14.97
N HIS A 627 -9.83 -2.47 16.30
CA HIS A 627 -10.98 -2.56 17.21
C HIS A 627 -11.81 -1.29 17.17
N ALA A 628 -11.18 -0.11 17.31
CA ALA A 628 -11.87 1.17 17.22
C ALA A 628 -12.63 1.31 15.90
N ARG A 629 -11.98 1.02 14.76
CA ARG A 629 -12.63 1.05 13.44
C ARG A 629 -13.87 0.17 13.39
N ARG A 630 -13.79 -1.08 13.86
CA ARG A 630 -14.96 -1.99 13.91
C ARG A 630 -16.09 -1.45 14.76
N GLN A 631 -15.80 -0.88 15.92
CA GLN A 631 -16.81 -0.29 16.80
C GLN A 631 -17.43 0.99 16.22
N LEU A 632 -16.70 1.71 15.36
CA LEU A 632 -17.14 2.95 14.74
C LEU A 632 -17.86 2.74 13.39
N ARG A 633 -17.66 1.60 12.71
CA ARG A 633 -18.26 1.27 11.40
C ARG A 633 -19.80 1.34 11.38
N GLY A 634 -20.46 1.11 12.52
CA GLY A 634 -21.92 1.24 12.62
C GLY A 634 -22.43 2.68 12.76
N ALA A 635 -21.55 3.63 13.10
CA ALA A 635 -21.91 5.01 13.41
C ALA A 635 -21.40 6.03 12.37
N ALA A 636 -20.47 5.64 11.49
CA ALA A 636 -19.86 6.54 10.52
C ALA A 636 -19.50 5.84 9.20
N ARG A 637 -19.57 6.59 8.10
CA ARG A 637 -19.15 6.15 6.75
C ARG A 637 -17.65 6.31 6.51
N SER A 638 -16.96 7.04 7.39
CA SER A 638 -15.51 7.25 7.31
C SER A 638 -14.90 7.41 8.70
N VAL A 639 -13.63 7.03 8.81
CA VAL A 639 -12.81 7.26 10.01
C VAL A 639 -11.66 8.19 9.65
N THR A 640 -11.54 9.29 10.37
CA THR A 640 -10.50 10.32 10.15
C THR A 640 -9.54 10.32 11.33
N ILE A 641 -8.23 10.42 11.05
CA ILE A 641 -7.23 10.67 12.08
C ILE A 641 -7.26 12.16 12.43
N GLY A 642 -7.32 12.47 13.72
CA GLY A 642 -7.51 13.82 14.23
C GLY A 642 -8.86 13.93 14.94
N SER A 643 -9.36 15.15 15.07
CA SER A 643 -10.51 15.44 15.91
C SER A 643 -11.27 16.65 15.41
N SER A 644 -12.58 16.68 15.68
CA SER A 644 -13.41 17.86 15.48
C SER A 644 -13.67 18.56 16.81
N PHE A 645 -14.62 18.07 17.59
CA PHE A 645 -14.89 18.47 18.97
C PHE A 645 -15.17 17.22 19.84
N PRO A 646 -14.49 17.04 20.98
CA PRO A 646 -13.38 17.86 21.51
C PRO A 646 -12.18 17.86 20.57
N ARG A 647 -11.43 18.97 20.53
CA ARG A 647 -10.34 19.17 19.58
C ARG A 647 -8.98 18.96 20.25
N PHE A 648 -8.33 17.87 19.85
CA PHE A 648 -6.94 17.57 20.13
C PHE A 648 -6.11 17.97 18.90
N PHE A 649 -5.74 16.98 18.08
CA PHE A 649 -5.01 17.18 16.84
C PHE A 649 -5.98 17.26 15.65
N LEU A 650 -5.67 18.07 14.64
CA LEU A 650 -6.46 18.18 13.41
C LEU A 650 -6.22 17.04 12.42
N GLY A 651 -5.13 16.33 12.63
CA GLY A 651 -4.60 15.24 11.84
C GLY A 651 -3.40 14.66 12.56
N VAL A 652 -2.52 13.98 11.82
CA VAL A 652 -1.23 13.53 12.35
C VAL A 652 -0.28 14.73 12.43
N PRO A 653 0.24 15.11 13.60
CA PRO A 653 1.21 16.21 13.70
C PRO A 653 2.48 15.93 12.88
N LEU A 654 3.05 16.96 12.25
CA LEU A 654 4.27 16.82 11.45
C LEU A 654 5.56 16.87 12.28
N ASP A 655 5.46 17.22 13.57
CA ASP A 655 6.59 17.36 14.49
C ASP A 655 6.84 16.12 15.37
N ILE A 656 6.17 15.00 15.06
CA ILE A 656 6.45 13.68 15.68
C ILE A 656 7.30 12.81 14.73
N PRO A 657 7.93 11.71 15.23
CA PRO A 657 8.75 10.84 14.38
C PRO A 657 8.01 10.30 13.15
N GLU A 658 8.71 10.20 12.02
CA GLU A 658 8.14 9.77 10.73
C GLU A 658 7.50 8.38 10.82
N GLU A 659 8.04 7.47 11.63
CA GLU A 659 7.46 6.14 11.89
C GLU A 659 6.03 6.25 12.44
N ALA A 660 5.80 7.17 13.39
CA ALA A 660 4.48 7.43 13.95
C ALA A 660 3.57 8.12 12.94
N GLN A 661 4.11 8.98 12.07
CA GLN A 661 3.33 9.61 11.01
C GLN A 661 2.85 8.58 9.98
N ASN A 662 3.74 7.70 9.55
CA ASN A 662 3.47 6.67 8.56
C ASN A 662 2.67 5.48 9.13
N PHE A 663 2.53 5.38 10.46
CA PHE A 663 1.78 4.31 11.12
C PHE A 663 0.34 4.16 10.59
N PHE A 664 -0.37 5.26 10.36
CA PHE A 664 -1.75 5.20 9.87
C PHE A 664 -1.81 4.90 8.37
N ILE A 665 -0.88 5.43 7.57
CA ILE A 665 -0.72 5.09 6.14
C ILE A 665 -0.52 3.58 5.97
N HIS A 666 0.32 3.01 6.83
CA HIS A 666 0.60 1.58 6.89
C HIS A 666 -0.63 0.71 7.19
N ARG A 667 -1.74 1.31 7.61
CA ARG A 667 -3.04 0.67 7.92
C ARG A 667 -4.16 1.17 7.01
N GLY A 668 -3.79 1.81 5.90
CA GLY A 668 -4.71 2.20 4.83
C GLY A 668 -5.32 3.59 4.94
N PHE A 669 -5.00 4.37 5.97
CA PHE A 669 -5.47 5.75 6.04
C PHE A 669 -4.81 6.58 4.95
N VAL A 670 -5.61 7.23 4.11
CA VAL A 670 -5.13 7.98 2.95
C VAL A 670 -4.93 9.44 3.36
N PRO A 671 -3.73 10.02 3.19
CA PRO A 671 -3.51 11.44 3.42
C PRO A 671 -4.40 12.30 2.51
N THR A 672 -5.03 13.33 3.07
CA THR A 672 -5.79 14.32 2.29
C THR A 672 -4.84 15.06 1.35
N ARG A 673 -5.18 15.10 0.06
CA ARG A 673 -4.45 15.90 -0.93
C ARG A 673 -4.81 17.37 -0.78
N GLY A 674 -3.81 18.24 -0.76
CA GLY A 674 -3.98 19.68 -0.58
C GLY A 674 -3.03 20.23 0.49
N PRO A 675 -3.18 21.52 0.85
CA PRO A 675 -2.45 22.06 1.99
C PRO A 675 -2.80 21.30 3.27
N SER A 676 -1.78 21.11 4.10
CA SER A 676 -1.90 20.64 5.48
C SER A 676 -2.89 21.48 6.28
N SER A 677 -3.47 20.87 7.30
CA SER A 677 -4.19 21.63 8.31
C SER A 677 -3.20 22.28 9.26
N ARG A 678 -3.44 23.54 9.59
CA ARG A 678 -2.53 24.35 10.41
C ARG A 678 -3.27 25.00 11.57
N ASP A 679 -2.53 25.15 12.65
CA ASP A 679 -2.83 26.10 13.71
C ASP A 679 -1.86 27.28 13.62
N TYR A 680 -2.33 28.48 13.90
CA TYR A 680 -1.53 29.70 13.90
C TYR A 680 -1.52 30.36 15.27
N THR A 681 -0.47 31.14 15.53
CA THR A 681 -0.38 31.98 16.71
C THR A 681 0.23 33.35 16.38
N ALA A 682 -0.02 34.33 17.25
CA ALA A 682 0.63 35.63 17.23
C ALA A 682 0.90 36.09 18.68
N ASP A 683 2.07 36.66 18.93
CA ASP A 683 2.39 37.30 20.20
C ASP A 683 1.86 38.73 20.21
N LEU A 684 0.76 38.96 20.93
CA LEU A 684 0.09 40.25 20.98
C LEU A 684 0.92 41.34 21.65
N ARG A 685 1.90 40.97 22.49
CA ARG A 685 2.76 41.93 23.19
C ARG A 685 3.60 42.72 22.18
N THR A 686 4.06 42.05 21.14
CA THR A 686 4.87 42.63 20.06
C THR A 686 4.11 42.84 18.75
N TYR A 687 2.91 42.25 18.61
CA TYR A 687 2.11 42.32 17.38
C TYR A 687 1.84 43.74 16.91
N GLN A 688 2.08 43.96 15.62
CA GLN A 688 1.71 45.16 14.88
C GLN A 688 0.92 44.76 13.63
N PRO A 689 -0.19 45.45 13.31
CA PRO A 689 -0.93 45.22 12.07
C PRO A 689 -0.01 45.31 10.84
N PRO A 690 -0.02 44.31 9.93
CA PRO A 690 0.73 44.41 8.69
C PRO A 690 0.31 45.62 7.85
N GLU A 691 1.28 46.23 7.19
CA GLU A 691 1.06 47.44 6.39
C GLU A 691 0.04 47.21 5.27
N GLY A 692 -0.87 48.18 5.09
CA GLY A 692 -1.86 48.17 4.01
C GLY A 692 -3.12 47.33 4.28
N VAL A 693 -3.12 46.42 5.26
CA VAL A 693 -4.27 45.53 5.51
C VAL A 693 -5.50 46.31 5.98
N LEU A 694 -5.36 47.13 7.02
CA LEU A 694 -6.47 47.94 7.54
C LEU A 694 -6.82 49.10 6.60
N GLN A 695 -5.82 49.71 5.96
CA GLN A 695 -6.00 50.83 5.02
C GLN A 695 -6.87 50.43 3.82
N ARG A 696 -6.68 49.21 3.29
CA ARG A 696 -7.47 48.69 2.17
C ARG A 696 -8.95 48.54 2.53
N ALA A 697 -9.25 48.00 3.72
CA ALA A 697 -10.63 47.87 4.19
C ALA A 697 -11.25 49.25 4.48
N ALA A 698 -10.49 50.16 5.08
CA ALA A 698 -10.92 51.53 5.33
C ALA A 698 -11.24 52.29 4.03
N ALA A 699 -10.44 52.12 2.96
CA ALA A 699 -10.71 52.69 1.64
C ALA A 699 -12.03 52.16 1.03
N ALA A 700 -12.38 50.90 1.30
CA ALA A 700 -13.67 50.33 0.95
C ALA A 700 -14.83 50.83 1.84
N GLY A 701 -14.54 51.66 2.85
CA GLY A 701 -15.50 52.20 3.80
C GLY A 701 -16.00 51.18 4.82
N VAL A 702 -15.14 50.22 5.17
CA VAL A 702 -15.46 49.16 6.14
C VAL A 702 -14.94 49.55 7.51
N THR A 703 -15.77 49.36 8.53
CA THR A 703 -15.44 49.59 9.95
C THR A 703 -15.56 48.29 10.75
N PHE A 704 -14.92 48.24 11.92
CA PHE A 704 -14.88 47.05 12.77
C PHE A 704 -15.25 47.41 14.20
N THR A 705 -16.14 46.63 14.83
CA THR A 705 -16.55 46.83 16.23
C THR A 705 -16.80 45.49 16.92
N PRO A 706 -16.51 45.37 18.23
CA PRO A 706 -17.07 44.31 19.04
C PRO A 706 -18.60 44.29 18.94
N TRP A 707 -19.16 43.09 18.93
CA TRP A 707 -20.59 42.86 18.85
C TRP A 707 -21.30 43.36 20.12
N ARG A 708 -22.54 43.83 19.94
CA ARG A 708 -23.41 44.35 21.00
C ARG A 708 -24.77 43.69 20.88
N ILE A 709 -25.55 43.68 21.96
CA ILE A 709 -26.85 43.01 22.00
C ILE A 709 -27.81 43.48 20.89
N ASN A 710 -27.79 44.76 20.53
CA ASN A 710 -28.62 45.32 19.45
C ASN A 710 -28.20 44.86 18.04
N LEU A 711 -26.98 44.33 17.90
CA LEU A 711 -26.48 43.75 16.65
C LEU A 711 -26.77 42.24 16.55
N TYR A 712 -27.40 41.63 17.58
CA TYR A 712 -27.57 40.18 17.68
C TYR A 712 -28.43 39.60 16.56
N LEU A 713 -29.63 40.15 16.36
CA LEU A 713 -30.62 39.61 15.42
C LEU A 713 -30.09 39.59 13.98
N GLU A 714 -29.47 40.70 13.55
CA GLU A 714 -28.87 40.81 12.22
C GLU A 714 -27.67 39.85 12.06
N CYS A 715 -26.82 39.71 13.07
CA CYS A 715 -25.68 38.79 13.06
C CYS A 715 -26.15 37.34 12.88
N MET A 716 -27.10 36.90 13.71
CA MET A 716 -27.61 35.53 13.65
C MET A 716 -28.36 35.23 12.35
N ALA A 717 -29.11 36.21 11.80
CA ALA A 717 -29.78 36.05 10.52
C ALA A 717 -28.76 35.87 9.37
N ASN A 718 -27.76 36.75 9.28
CA ASN A 718 -26.72 36.68 8.25
C ASN A 718 -25.84 35.42 8.38
N ILE A 719 -25.51 35.02 9.61
CA ILE A 719 -24.73 33.81 9.86
C ILE A 719 -25.51 32.56 9.44
N ARG A 720 -26.81 32.48 9.74
CA ARG A 720 -27.68 31.39 9.26
C ARG A 720 -27.81 31.37 7.74
N GLU A 721 -27.88 32.54 7.10
CA GLU A 721 -27.88 32.62 5.64
C GLU A 721 -26.55 32.09 5.04
N LEU A 722 -25.42 32.36 5.70
CA LEU A 722 -24.11 31.95 5.23
C LEU A 722 -23.80 30.46 5.44
N TRP A 723 -24.21 29.90 6.57
CA TRP A 723 -23.78 28.56 7.00
C TRP A 723 -24.93 27.59 7.27
N GLY A 724 -26.18 28.01 7.05
CA GLY A 724 -27.36 27.21 7.41
C GLY A 724 -27.45 26.98 8.91
N ASP A 725 -27.96 25.80 9.28
CA ASP A 725 -28.10 25.36 10.67
C ASP A 725 -26.84 24.60 11.16
N ASP A 726 -25.62 25.05 10.80
CA ASP A 726 -24.38 24.42 11.28
C ASP A 726 -24.25 24.57 12.81
N GLU A 727 -24.55 23.50 13.55
CA GLU A 727 -24.62 23.50 15.01
C GLU A 727 -23.29 23.85 15.70
N VAL A 728 -22.17 23.67 15.00
CA VAL A 728 -20.83 23.93 15.55
C VAL A 728 -20.52 25.42 15.49
N TRP A 729 -20.61 26.03 14.31
CA TRP A 729 -20.26 27.43 14.11
C TRP A 729 -21.37 28.33 14.61
N LEU A 730 -22.61 28.12 14.17
CA LEU A 730 -23.77 28.90 14.63
C LEU A 730 -23.94 28.77 16.15
N GLY A 731 -23.84 27.54 16.66
CA GLY A 731 -23.95 27.27 18.09
C GLY A 731 -22.87 27.95 18.92
N ALA A 732 -21.68 28.21 18.38
CA ALA A 732 -20.63 28.95 19.09
C ALA A 732 -21.04 30.42 19.33
N TYR A 733 -21.60 31.09 18.32
CA TYR A 733 -22.14 32.45 18.46
C TYR A 733 -23.35 32.48 19.40
N GLU A 734 -24.27 31.52 19.29
CA GLU A 734 -25.44 31.43 20.16
C GLU A 734 -25.07 31.21 21.63
N ARG A 735 -24.08 30.34 21.92
CA ARG A 735 -23.61 30.09 23.29
C ARG A 735 -23.04 31.36 23.93
N LEU A 736 -22.24 32.13 23.19
CA LEU A 736 -21.71 33.41 23.68
C LEU A 736 -22.83 34.41 23.97
N ALA A 737 -23.81 34.52 23.07
CA ALA A 737 -24.95 35.40 23.27
C ALA A 737 -25.80 34.99 24.49
N ARG A 738 -26.07 33.69 24.68
CA ARG A 738 -26.78 33.18 25.87
C ARG A 738 -26.03 33.47 27.18
N GLN A 739 -24.70 33.53 27.13
CA GLN A 739 -23.85 33.89 28.26
C GLN A 739 -23.66 35.41 28.42
N ASN A 740 -24.35 36.24 27.62
CA ASN A 740 -24.17 37.69 27.54
C ASN A 740 -22.71 38.12 27.25
N ARG A 741 -21.95 37.30 26.53
CA ARG A 741 -20.54 37.52 26.15
C ARG A 741 -20.41 38.02 24.71
N HIS A 742 -21.20 39.03 24.34
CA HIS A 742 -21.20 39.57 22.97
C HIS A 742 -19.85 40.16 22.57
N GLU A 743 -19.10 40.72 23.52
CA GLU A 743 -17.78 41.31 23.30
C GLU A 743 -16.72 40.30 22.82
N GLN A 744 -17.03 39.00 22.82
CA GLN A 744 -16.19 37.93 22.26
C GLN A 744 -16.38 37.74 20.75
N VAL A 745 -17.08 38.65 20.07
CA VAL A 745 -17.32 38.61 18.62
C VAL A 745 -16.91 39.95 18.00
N MET A 746 -16.14 39.91 16.91
CA MET A 746 -15.82 41.09 16.11
C MET A 746 -16.68 41.09 14.84
N VAL A 747 -17.23 42.26 14.51
CA VAL A 747 -18.11 42.46 13.35
C VAL A 747 -17.53 43.52 12.43
N ALA A 748 -17.57 43.25 11.12
CA ALA A 748 -17.27 44.22 10.06
C ALA A 748 -18.57 44.84 9.54
N MET A 749 -18.61 46.16 9.39
CA MET A 749 -19.77 46.91 8.89
C MET A 749 -19.38 47.74 7.66
N ASP A 750 -20.27 47.82 6.67
CA ASP A 750 -20.09 48.68 5.51
C ASP A 750 -20.48 50.15 5.80
N ARG A 751 -20.41 51.02 4.77
CA ARG A 751 -20.72 52.45 4.87
C ARG A 751 -22.17 52.73 5.28
N SER A 752 -23.09 51.79 5.05
CA SER A 752 -24.50 51.91 5.42
C SER A 752 -24.78 51.45 6.85
N GLY A 753 -23.79 50.84 7.51
CA GLY A 753 -23.94 50.21 8.83
C GLY A 753 -24.40 48.76 8.78
N LYS A 754 -24.55 48.16 7.58
CA LYS A 754 -24.89 46.75 7.42
C LYS A 754 -23.71 45.85 7.79
N GLN A 755 -23.97 44.75 8.50
CA GLN A 755 -22.96 43.76 8.83
C GLN A 755 -22.54 42.95 7.59
N ILE A 756 -21.23 42.85 7.36
CA ILE A 756 -20.64 42.20 6.18
C ILE A 756 -19.53 41.19 6.52
N GLY A 757 -19.21 41.01 7.80
CA GLY A 757 -18.24 40.02 8.26
C GLY A 757 -18.28 39.79 9.77
N TRP A 758 -17.92 38.58 10.21
CA TRP A 758 -18.01 38.11 11.59
C TRP A 758 -16.84 37.19 11.93
N THR A 759 -16.31 37.30 13.14
CA THR A 759 -15.35 36.33 13.68
C THR A 759 -15.42 36.27 15.20
N LEU A 760 -15.15 35.10 15.76
CA LEU A 760 -14.98 34.90 17.19
C LEU A 760 -13.63 35.46 17.63
N MET A 761 -13.57 36.00 18.86
CA MET A 761 -12.35 36.47 19.53
C MET A 761 -12.41 36.12 21.04
N GLN A 762 -12.41 34.82 21.33
CA GLN A 762 -12.79 34.23 22.61
C GLN A 762 -11.61 34.08 23.58
N GLU A 763 -11.83 34.36 24.87
CA GLU A 763 -10.86 34.01 25.92
C GLU A 763 -10.84 32.50 26.19
N LEU A 764 -9.73 32.04 26.79
CA LEU A 764 -9.62 30.69 27.32
C LEU A 764 -10.71 30.45 28.39
N GLY A 765 -11.40 29.30 28.29
CA GLY A 765 -12.45 28.90 29.24
C GLY A 765 -13.88 29.32 28.85
N LEU A 766 -14.07 29.94 27.68
CA LEU A 766 -15.36 30.43 27.21
C LEU A 766 -15.83 29.73 25.93
N GLY A 767 -17.12 29.41 25.88
CA GLY A 767 -17.74 28.82 24.68
C GLY A 767 -16.96 27.62 24.17
N MET A 768 -16.45 27.71 22.93
CA MET A 768 -15.76 26.60 22.27
C MET A 768 -14.31 26.42 22.71
N THR A 769 -13.69 27.41 23.37
CA THR A 769 -12.31 27.27 23.88
C THR A 769 -12.22 26.26 25.03
N ASN A 770 -13.36 25.95 25.66
CA ASN A 770 -13.50 24.82 26.58
C ASN A 770 -13.30 23.45 25.92
N ASP A 771 -13.29 23.37 24.60
CA ASP A 771 -13.12 22.10 23.90
C ASP A 771 -11.80 22.03 23.11
N LEU A 772 -10.94 23.05 23.25
CA LEU A 772 -9.63 23.10 22.60
C LEU A 772 -8.56 22.60 23.58
N ALA A 773 -7.98 21.43 23.28
CA ALA A 773 -7.01 20.79 24.17
C ALA A 773 -5.77 21.66 24.37
N PHE A 774 -5.26 22.26 23.29
CA PHE A 774 -3.90 22.80 23.26
C PHE A 774 -3.77 24.31 23.48
N MET A 775 -4.90 25.04 23.50
CA MET A 775 -4.89 26.47 23.79
C MET A 775 -4.18 26.83 25.12
N PRO A 776 -4.31 26.05 26.22
CA PRO A 776 -3.55 26.29 27.46
C PRO A 776 -2.02 26.27 27.30
N LEU A 777 -1.46 25.60 26.27
CA LEU A 777 -0.01 25.56 26.03
C LEU A 777 0.56 26.92 25.64
N LEU A 778 -0.28 27.82 25.14
CA LEU A 778 0.13 29.18 24.76
C LEU A 778 0.15 30.14 25.96
N GLY A 779 -0.49 29.76 27.07
CA GLY A 779 -0.57 30.53 28.31
C GLY A 779 -2.02 30.91 28.68
N GLN A 780 -2.24 31.28 29.94
CA GLN A 780 -3.57 31.60 30.48
C GLN A 780 -4.21 32.86 29.85
N LYS A 781 -3.40 33.79 29.34
CA LYS A 781 -3.86 35.01 28.65
C LYS A 781 -3.83 34.84 27.13
N THR A 782 -4.35 33.72 26.66
CA THR A 782 -4.48 33.44 25.22
C THR A 782 -5.93 33.64 24.80
N GLY A 783 -6.15 34.34 23.68
CA GLY A 783 -7.43 34.41 23.00
C GLY A 783 -7.46 33.51 21.77
N GLN A 784 -8.65 33.20 21.27
CA GLN A 784 -8.84 32.39 20.06
C GLN A 784 -9.60 33.21 19.01
N ILE A 785 -9.13 33.17 17.76
CA ILE A 785 -9.89 33.67 16.60
C ILE A 785 -10.38 32.47 15.80
N GLY A 786 -11.68 32.43 15.54
CA GLY A 786 -12.31 31.34 14.80
C GLY A 786 -13.62 31.73 14.12
N CYS A 787 -14.20 30.76 13.41
CA CYS A 787 -15.47 30.87 12.69
C CYS A 787 -15.58 32.17 11.89
N LEU A 788 -14.58 32.46 11.05
CA LEU A 788 -14.50 33.65 10.22
C LEU A 788 -15.51 33.56 9.06
N GLY A 789 -16.44 34.51 8.99
CA GLY A 789 -17.46 34.61 7.94
C GLY A 789 -17.42 35.96 7.25
N ILE A 790 -17.51 35.95 5.92
CA ILE A 790 -17.56 37.17 5.09
C ILE A 790 -18.73 37.05 4.12
N HIS A 791 -19.59 38.07 4.14
CA HIS A 791 -20.73 38.17 3.23
C HIS A 791 -20.23 38.11 1.77
N PRO A 792 -20.91 37.39 0.85
CA PRO A 792 -20.45 37.20 -0.53
C PRO A 792 -20.04 38.50 -1.23
N ASP A 793 -20.86 39.55 -1.11
CA ASP A 793 -20.61 40.87 -1.71
C ASP A 793 -19.39 41.62 -1.14
N ALA A 794 -18.87 41.18 0.01
CA ALA A 794 -17.71 41.76 0.68
C ALA A 794 -16.41 40.97 0.44
N ARG A 795 -16.48 39.82 -0.24
CA ARG A 795 -15.30 38.99 -0.57
C ARG A 795 -14.36 39.71 -1.53
N ASN A 796 -13.07 39.38 -1.48
CA ASN A 796 -11.99 40.00 -2.28
C ASN A 796 -11.74 41.51 -2.07
N LYS A 797 -12.43 42.16 -1.13
CA LYS A 797 -12.24 43.57 -0.76
C LYS A 797 -11.26 43.80 0.40
N GLY A 798 -10.60 42.75 0.89
CA GLY A 798 -9.68 42.82 2.03
C GLY A 798 -10.34 42.75 3.41
N VAL A 799 -11.67 42.63 3.47
CA VAL A 799 -12.46 42.61 4.73
C VAL A 799 -12.03 41.49 5.67
N GLY A 800 -11.82 40.27 5.16
CA GLY A 800 -11.45 39.13 6.01
C GLY A 800 -10.13 39.32 6.75
N LEU A 801 -9.07 39.77 6.06
CA LEU A 801 -7.78 40.03 6.69
C LEU A 801 -7.89 41.16 7.73
N ALA A 802 -8.54 42.26 7.37
CA ALA A 802 -8.72 43.38 8.28
C ALA A 802 -9.59 43.04 9.50
N LEU A 803 -10.55 42.13 9.36
CA LEU A 803 -11.38 41.62 10.45
C LEU A 803 -10.55 40.83 11.47
N VAL A 804 -9.69 39.91 11.00
CA VAL A 804 -8.76 39.14 11.86
C VAL A 804 -7.78 40.07 12.58
N VAL A 805 -7.18 41.03 11.86
CA VAL A 805 -6.27 42.02 12.46
C VAL A 805 -6.99 42.88 13.51
N SER A 806 -8.23 43.29 13.24
CA SER A 806 -9.03 44.09 14.17
C SER A 806 -9.39 43.32 15.44
N ALA A 807 -9.72 42.03 15.32
CA ALA A 807 -9.93 41.13 16.45
C ALA A 807 -8.65 40.95 17.29
N ALA A 808 -7.50 40.73 16.65
CA ALA A 808 -6.21 40.63 17.34
C ALA A 808 -5.86 41.91 18.13
N MET A 809 -6.08 43.07 17.52
CA MET A 809 -5.85 44.37 18.16
C MET A 809 -6.82 44.63 19.32
N ASP A 810 -8.07 44.15 19.24
CA ASP A 810 -9.02 44.24 20.35
C ASP A 810 -8.61 43.37 21.54
N MET A 811 -8.25 42.11 21.28
CA MET A 811 -7.73 41.22 22.31
C MET A 811 -6.46 41.76 22.97
N LYS A 812 -5.56 42.39 22.19
CA LYS A 812 -4.39 43.11 22.71
C LYS A 812 -4.80 44.23 23.67
N ARG A 813 -5.79 45.05 23.32
CA ARG A 813 -6.33 46.12 24.20
C ARG A 813 -6.94 45.56 25.48
N ARG A 814 -7.55 44.37 25.42
CA ARG A 814 -8.10 43.65 26.57
C ARG A 814 -7.05 43.00 27.48
N GLY A 815 -5.76 43.07 27.11
CA GLY A 815 -4.65 42.55 27.92
C GLY A 815 -4.33 41.08 27.68
N LEU A 816 -4.81 40.49 26.58
CA LEU A 816 -4.37 39.17 26.14
C LEU A 816 -2.95 39.26 25.56
N GLU A 817 -2.17 38.20 25.78
CA GLU A 817 -0.75 38.16 25.43
C GLU A 817 -0.51 37.38 24.13
N LYS A 818 -1.40 36.44 23.77
CA LYS A 818 -1.31 35.66 22.53
C LYS A 818 -2.68 35.43 21.90
N VAL A 819 -2.66 35.16 20.60
CA VAL A 819 -3.81 34.63 19.86
C VAL A 819 -3.51 33.23 19.35
N PHE A 820 -4.55 32.40 19.33
CA PHE A 820 -4.59 31.08 18.73
C PHE A 820 -5.63 31.08 17.61
N VAL A 821 -5.27 30.57 16.43
CA VAL A 821 -6.22 30.28 15.35
C VAL A 821 -6.10 28.81 15.05
N ASP A 822 -7.16 28.06 15.28
CA ASP A 822 -7.20 26.62 15.11
C ASP A 822 -7.88 26.21 13.80
N TRP A 823 -7.39 25.12 13.21
CA TRP A 823 -7.98 24.43 12.07
C TRP A 823 -8.26 25.27 10.82
N THR A 824 -7.19 25.54 10.09
CA THR A 824 -7.32 26.10 8.74
C THR A 824 -6.47 25.38 7.70
N ASN A 825 -6.97 25.35 6.47
CA ASN A 825 -6.23 24.91 5.28
C ASN A 825 -5.87 26.12 4.38
N HIS A 826 -6.15 27.35 4.83
CA HIS A 826 -5.85 28.58 4.09
C HIS A 826 -4.40 29.00 4.27
N VAL A 827 -3.52 28.42 3.46
CA VAL A 827 -2.10 28.78 3.39
C VAL A 827 -1.94 30.20 2.86
N ASN A 828 -1.05 30.99 3.47
CA ASN A 828 -0.77 32.39 3.16
C ASN A 828 -1.90 33.38 3.48
N PHE A 829 -2.95 32.97 4.20
CA PHE A 829 -4.00 33.90 4.64
C PHE A 829 -3.64 34.54 5.98
N TYR A 830 -3.43 33.74 7.02
CA TYR A 830 -3.11 34.25 8.36
C TYR A 830 -1.70 34.83 8.45
N GLU A 831 -0.76 34.35 7.62
CA GLU A 831 0.57 34.92 7.45
C GLU A 831 0.50 36.37 6.96
N LYS A 832 -0.45 36.69 6.06
CA LYS A 832 -0.70 38.07 5.62
C LYS A 832 -1.32 38.95 6.70
N ALA A 833 -1.90 38.34 7.73
CA ALA A 833 -2.35 39.04 8.93
C ALA A 833 -1.25 39.12 10.01
N GLY A 834 -0.02 38.66 9.73
CA GLY A 834 1.11 38.71 10.67
C GLY A 834 1.11 37.59 11.71
N PHE A 835 0.42 36.47 11.42
CA PHE A 835 0.41 35.29 12.28
C PHE A 835 1.44 34.27 11.78
N GLU A 836 1.96 33.48 12.70
CA GLU A 836 2.94 32.44 12.41
C GLU A 836 2.31 31.06 12.56
N VAL A 837 2.75 30.09 11.76
CA VAL A 837 2.32 28.70 11.89
C VAL A 837 2.82 28.17 13.24
N TRP A 838 1.90 27.78 14.11
CA TRP A 838 2.22 27.18 15.39
C TRP A 838 2.45 25.68 15.24
N ARG A 839 1.52 24.98 14.58
CA ARG A 839 1.57 23.53 14.34
C ARG A 839 0.97 23.21 12.98
N GLU A 840 1.46 22.13 12.40
CA GLU A 840 1.04 21.64 11.10
C GLU A 840 0.72 20.15 11.19
N TYR A 841 -0.37 19.75 10.53
CA TYR A 841 -0.95 18.42 10.62
C TYR A 841 -1.24 17.86 9.23
N ARG A 842 -0.99 16.57 9.08
CA ARG A 842 -1.41 15.79 7.92
C ARG A 842 -2.74 15.11 8.23
N SER A 843 -3.81 15.64 7.66
CA SER A 843 -5.13 15.00 7.71
C SER A 843 -5.08 13.68 6.96
N MET A 844 -5.64 12.63 7.55
CA MET A 844 -5.73 11.31 6.93
C MET A 844 -7.11 10.73 7.16
N THR A 845 -7.73 10.23 6.11
CA THR A 845 -9.08 9.66 6.18
C THR A 845 -9.05 8.27 5.57
N LEU A 846 -9.77 7.37 6.23
CA LEU A 846 -10.11 6.06 5.71
C LEU A 846 -11.60 6.05 5.42
N LYS A 847 -11.96 5.85 4.15
CA LYS A 847 -13.34 5.54 3.79
C LYS A 847 -13.64 4.11 4.20
N GLU A 848 -14.61 3.96 5.08
CA GLU A 848 -15.17 2.65 5.36
C GLU A 848 -16.17 2.35 4.25
N SER A 849 -16.07 1.18 3.67
CA SER A 849 -17.01 0.75 2.67
C SER A 849 -18.35 0.48 3.34
N VAL A 850 -19.39 1.23 2.97
CA VAL A 850 -20.78 0.98 3.40
C VAL A 850 -21.20 -0.43 2.98
#